data_AF-F2AKA3-F1
#
_entry.id   AF-F2AKA3-F1
#
_cell.length_a   1.000
_cell.length_b   1.000
_cell.length_c   1.000
_cell.angle_alpha   90.00
_cell.angle_beta   90.00
_cell.angle_gamma   90.00
#
_symmetry.space_group_name_H-M   'P 1'
#
loop_
_entity.id
_entity.type
_entity.pdbx_description
1 polymer ?
#
loop_
_entity_poly.entity_id
_entity_poly.type
_entity_poly.pdbx_seq_one_letter_code
_entity_poly.pdbx_strand_id
1 'polypeptide(L)'
;MFLLIVTNAKFAGGQQPPIRTDLFISGVRPHLTTYGIYSQNGAHLKSGHNECGIGAIVPWAGKLWMVNYAPHMPRGSEHKLFSVESDLTKPLNVHPESVGGTPAGRMIHEESQQLLIGHHLIDAKGKVRTISPSDMPMRVTAITRHLKDPENMVYYIDMEGSIWEANVHSLEVNRLFKKPVPGWHAKGGYTSQGRLVISNNGELHVGDYKDVLVGGEAKNEEERGVLAEWDGETWRIVERRQYTEVTGPKGVTGGSDGDDPIWSMGWDRRSVRLKLLENGTWHTYLLPKAAYCNDASHGWYTEWPRIREITDGRWMMDMHGMFFDFPKGFSTTNSKGLRPIGSHLRYVPDFCAWNDRLVLATDETSVQGNPLAGQPQSNLWFGDYQDLKTWGPASAYGGPWIDDEVNADQWSDPFLVDGFQTRTLYLAVGQLKSKPVVALRATDQQAITSMPEKLSVLPTVTVRRGNWTRPANGYAFEVDQPVTVYLAVDHRGDPPMPSQWQLTQMEVRWGNGHHDRVYKRSFPAGKISIPANETEHTPGSFGMPHTAFVEGNAAVKMIRGEGATLNKPQASQQSKKFAVPADSSVQFTMQIDPNGTNEWVDLREFSVAGGDSVVELLPEELEAVWVRFKTDRDCMATVFLHQASAYPNQQRHEELFAGLADVDDSQAIESFVYPAQRSRDLRLLTGDGKAFEFTKNAFQFESDEFDSKLAEKLQVEPEFTVDEASVIVRYQGRNYRLPKGDAIYDKPFESGWPRALREVESERTIANIHGTFYEVPLVINGAPPAWNLIRPVSSHGKRISDYCSWNGLLVLAGVKQDAATSEHVFRDSASGMGLWFGGVDDLWKFGKPVGHGGPWKNTDVRAGKPSDAYLMRGYDKKVLTLSHADTTPVTMTVEVDLDGEGRWIPVKELVVPVGSTVRHEFPVGFSACWARVVSDSDTTATAMFDYR
;
A
#
# COMPACT_ATOMS: atom_id res chain seq x y z
N MET A 1 10.37 31.28 -57.25
CA MET A 1 11.68 30.71 -56.89
C MET A 1 11.80 30.75 -55.37
N PHE A 2 11.46 29.64 -54.72
CA PHE A 2 12.04 29.06 -53.50
C PHE A 2 11.06 27.99 -53.00
N LEU A 3 11.42 26.75 -53.29
CA LEU A 3 10.82 25.51 -52.84
C LEU A 3 11.09 25.39 -51.33
N LEU A 4 10.06 25.25 -50.49
CA LEU A 4 10.22 24.63 -49.18
C LEU A 4 9.74 23.18 -49.31
N ILE A 5 10.71 22.28 -49.37
CA ILE A 5 10.51 20.84 -49.35
C ILE A 5 10.13 20.46 -47.92
N VAL A 6 8.85 20.13 -47.71
CA VAL A 6 8.43 19.35 -46.55
C VAL A 6 8.70 17.89 -46.91
N THR A 7 9.75 17.31 -46.35
CA THR A 7 10.05 15.88 -46.45
C THR A 7 9.00 15.09 -45.68
N ASN A 8 7.89 14.76 -46.34
CA ASN A 8 7.08 13.60 -46.00
C ASN A 8 7.84 12.34 -46.42
N ALA A 9 8.62 11.77 -45.51
CA ALA A 9 9.29 10.50 -45.73
C ALA A 9 9.14 9.60 -44.48
N LYS A 10 8.03 8.85 -44.43
CA LYS A 10 7.91 7.46 -43.94
C LYS A 10 6.45 7.01 -43.99
N PHE A 11 5.94 6.84 -45.22
CA PHE A 11 4.88 5.87 -45.52
C PHE A 11 5.36 5.07 -46.72
N ALA A 12 6.31 4.17 -46.47
CA ALA A 12 6.63 3.08 -47.38
C ALA A 12 6.15 1.80 -46.70
N GLY A 13 5.27 1.07 -47.39
CA GLY A 13 4.63 -0.16 -46.91
C GLY A 13 5.61 -1.32 -46.71
N GLY A 14 6.42 -1.27 -45.67
CA GLY A 14 6.99 -2.46 -45.05
C GLY A 14 5.92 -3.11 -44.17
N GLN A 15 5.68 -4.40 -44.33
CA GLN A 15 4.94 -5.18 -43.33
C GLN A 15 5.59 -4.93 -41.97
N GLN A 16 4.80 -4.59 -40.94
CA GLN A 16 5.33 -4.56 -39.58
C GLN A 16 5.98 -5.93 -39.28
N PRO A 17 7.18 -5.96 -38.66
CA PRO A 17 7.82 -7.21 -38.32
C PRO A 17 6.87 -8.06 -37.47
N PRO A 18 6.86 -9.40 -37.66
CA PRO A 18 5.97 -10.27 -36.92
C PRO A 18 6.25 -10.15 -35.41
N ILE A 19 5.19 -10.16 -34.61
CA ILE A 19 5.28 -10.13 -33.14
C ILE A 19 6.02 -11.39 -32.65
N ARG A 20 7.05 -11.21 -31.83
CA ARG A 20 7.74 -12.31 -31.12
C ARG A 20 6.79 -12.97 -30.12
N THR A 21 6.39 -14.21 -30.38
CA THR A 21 5.55 -15.03 -29.48
C THR A 21 6.32 -16.13 -28.75
N ASP A 22 7.60 -16.28 -29.08
CA ASP A 22 8.55 -17.23 -28.50
C ASP A 22 9.12 -16.77 -27.13
N LEU A 23 9.01 -15.48 -26.81
CA LEU A 23 9.49 -14.93 -25.55
C LEU A 23 8.64 -15.42 -24.36
N PHE A 24 9.32 -15.90 -23.34
CA PHE A 24 8.78 -16.25 -22.04
C PHE A 24 9.86 -15.92 -21.03
N ILE A 25 9.68 -14.87 -20.24
CA ILE A 25 10.70 -14.32 -19.33
C ILE A 25 10.06 -14.22 -17.95
N SER A 26 10.61 -14.92 -16.95
CA SER A 26 10.11 -14.88 -15.56
C SER A 26 8.60 -15.13 -15.42
N GLY A 27 8.07 -16.08 -16.19
CA GLY A 27 6.64 -16.42 -16.19
C GLY A 27 5.77 -15.51 -17.05
N VAL A 28 6.33 -14.52 -17.73
CA VAL A 28 5.58 -13.52 -18.50
C VAL A 28 5.77 -13.73 -19.99
N ARG A 29 4.68 -13.56 -20.75
CA ARG A 29 4.69 -13.56 -22.22
C ARG A 29 4.37 -12.16 -22.74
N PRO A 30 5.37 -11.38 -23.19
CA PRO A 30 5.12 -9.99 -23.57
C PRO A 30 4.14 -9.79 -24.72
N HIS A 31 3.88 -10.79 -25.56
CA HIS A 31 2.86 -10.68 -26.62
C HIS A 31 1.42 -10.76 -26.09
N LEU A 32 1.22 -11.12 -24.82
CA LEU A 32 -0.07 -11.16 -24.15
C LEU A 32 -0.38 -9.89 -23.34
N THR A 33 0.43 -8.84 -23.48
CA THR A 33 0.18 -7.55 -22.85
C THR A 33 -1.12 -6.93 -23.34
N THR A 34 -1.92 -6.44 -22.40
CA THR A 34 -3.10 -5.63 -22.64
C THR A 34 -2.83 -4.16 -22.32
N TYR A 35 -3.59 -3.27 -22.94
CA TYR A 35 -3.44 -1.83 -22.79
C TYR A 35 -4.78 -1.13 -22.58
N GLY A 36 -4.78 0.01 -21.91
CA GLY A 36 -6.04 0.72 -21.64
C GLY A 36 -6.65 1.42 -22.86
N ILE A 37 -5.88 1.63 -23.92
CA ILE A 37 -6.25 2.46 -25.08
C ILE A 37 -6.03 1.64 -26.35
N TYR A 38 -7.04 1.50 -27.21
CA TYR A 38 -6.92 0.73 -28.46
C TYR A 38 -7.24 1.56 -29.72
N SER A 39 -7.68 2.81 -29.57
CA SER A 39 -8.02 3.82 -30.58
C SER A 39 -8.00 3.36 -32.04
N GLN A 40 -9.15 3.47 -32.71
CA GLN A 40 -9.32 3.10 -34.11
C GLN A 40 -8.41 3.86 -35.09
N ASN A 41 -7.80 4.98 -34.67
CA ASN A 41 -6.89 5.79 -35.49
C ASN A 41 -5.40 5.58 -35.14
N GLY A 42 -5.07 4.60 -34.30
CA GLY A 42 -3.71 4.37 -33.81
C GLY A 42 -3.23 5.37 -32.75
N ALA A 43 -4.14 6.13 -32.14
CA ALA A 43 -3.78 7.06 -31.07
C ALA A 43 -3.54 6.31 -29.74
N HIS A 44 -2.53 6.75 -29.01
CA HIS A 44 -2.11 6.12 -27.76
C HIS A 44 -2.49 6.90 -26.49
N LEU A 45 -3.42 7.84 -26.65
CA LEU A 45 -3.80 8.82 -25.63
C LEU A 45 -5.31 9.01 -25.65
N LYS A 46 -5.95 8.80 -24.50
CA LYS A 46 -7.38 9.05 -24.32
C LYS A 46 -7.69 9.40 -22.86
N SER A 47 -8.40 10.49 -22.66
CA SER A 47 -8.82 10.92 -21.31
C SER A 47 -9.65 9.83 -20.63
N GLY A 48 -9.42 9.63 -19.33
CA GLY A 48 -10.10 8.63 -18.51
C GLY A 48 -9.65 7.18 -18.74
N HIS A 49 -8.64 6.92 -19.58
CA HIS A 49 -8.08 5.58 -19.81
C HIS A 49 -6.68 5.52 -19.20
N ASN A 50 -6.60 5.79 -17.90
CA ASN A 50 -5.35 5.99 -17.17
C ASN A 50 -4.89 4.73 -16.42
N GLU A 51 -5.65 3.65 -16.48
CA GLU A 51 -5.42 2.38 -15.77
C GLU A 51 -5.69 1.22 -16.74
N CYS A 52 -5.13 0.04 -16.46
CA CYS A 52 -5.32 -1.13 -17.29
C CYS A 52 -5.05 -2.44 -16.51
N GLY A 53 -5.66 -2.65 -15.34
CA GLY A 53 -5.56 -3.95 -14.69
C GLY A 53 -6.42 -5.01 -15.38
N ILE A 54 -6.12 -6.28 -15.11
CA ILE A 54 -6.93 -7.44 -15.57
C ILE A 54 -7.84 -7.87 -14.41
N GLY A 55 -9.12 -7.54 -14.48
CA GLY A 55 -10.05 -7.70 -13.35
C GLY A 55 -10.60 -9.11 -13.17
N ALA A 56 -10.56 -9.92 -14.24
CA ALA A 56 -11.07 -11.29 -14.21
C ALA A 56 -10.39 -12.18 -15.26
N ILE A 57 -10.05 -13.41 -14.85
CA ILE A 57 -9.60 -14.49 -15.74
C ILE A 57 -10.37 -15.78 -15.46
N VAL A 58 -10.87 -16.43 -16.52
CA VAL A 58 -11.66 -17.66 -16.40
C VAL A 58 -11.36 -18.65 -17.53
N PRO A 59 -10.92 -19.88 -17.21
CA PRO A 59 -10.90 -20.98 -18.16
C PRO A 59 -12.33 -21.37 -18.57
N TRP A 60 -12.65 -21.27 -19.87
CA TRP A 60 -13.96 -21.64 -20.39
C TRP A 60 -13.90 -21.94 -21.88
N ALA A 61 -14.66 -22.94 -22.32
CA ALA A 61 -14.74 -23.37 -23.74
C ALA A 61 -13.36 -23.59 -24.40
N GLY A 62 -12.41 -24.18 -23.66
CA GLY A 62 -11.06 -24.49 -24.14
C GLY A 62 -10.09 -23.30 -24.23
N LYS A 63 -10.48 -22.12 -23.75
CA LYS A 63 -9.67 -20.89 -23.79
C LYS A 63 -9.56 -20.27 -22.41
N LEU A 64 -8.58 -19.39 -22.23
CA LEU A 64 -8.54 -18.47 -21.10
C LEU A 64 -9.24 -17.17 -21.51
N TRP A 65 -10.34 -16.84 -20.87
CA TRP A 65 -11.06 -15.58 -21.08
C TRP A 65 -10.61 -14.55 -20.07
N MET A 66 -10.49 -13.30 -20.51
CA MET A 66 -10.10 -12.20 -19.63
C MET A 66 -10.71 -10.87 -20.03
N VAL A 67 -10.91 -9.99 -19.05
CA VAL A 67 -11.29 -8.59 -19.26
C VAL A 67 -10.30 -7.68 -18.54
N ASN A 68 -9.86 -6.62 -19.22
CA ASN A 68 -9.17 -5.53 -18.56
C ASN A 68 -10.15 -4.40 -18.20
N TYR A 69 -9.72 -3.47 -17.34
CA TYR A 69 -10.58 -2.41 -16.83
C TYR A 69 -9.96 -1.02 -16.89
N ALA A 70 -10.85 -0.03 -17.06
CA ALA A 70 -10.58 1.40 -16.94
C ALA A 70 -10.88 1.88 -15.51
N PRO A 71 -10.40 3.07 -15.12
CA PRO A 71 -10.91 3.75 -13.94
C PRO A 71 -12.28 4.39 -14.24
N HIS A 72 -13.28 4.16 -13.39
CA HIS A 72 -14.56 4.89 -13.37
C HIS A 72 -15.37 4.96 -14.68
N MET A 73 -15.55 3.84 -15.40
CA MET A 73 -16.27 3.80 -16.70
C MET A 73 -17.53 2.91 -16.70
N PRO A 74 -18.65 3.32 -16.05
CA PRO A 74 -19.89 2.52 -16.00
C PRO A 74 -20.64 2.40 -17.33
N ARG A 75 -20.32 3.23 -18.33
CA ARG A 75 -20.99 3.27 -19.65
C ARG A 75 -20.13 2.68 -20.78
N GLY A 76 -19.15 1.85 -20.42
CA GLY A 76 -18.19 1.26 -21.36
C GLY A 76 -16.96 2.12 -21.63
N SER A 77 -15.95 1.54 -22.27
CA SER A 77 -14.66 2.18 -22.58
C SER A 77 -13.92 1.46 -23.71
N GLU A 78 -12.66 1.85 -23.99
CA GLU A 78 -11.81 1.13 -24.95
C GLU A 78 -11.17 -0.15 -24.41
N HIS A 79 -11.43 -0.50 -23.15
CA HIS A 79 -11.03 -1.78 -22.59
C HIS A 79 -11.76 -2.93 -23.31
N LYS A 80 -11.21 -4.13 -23.20
CA LYS A 80 -11.52 -5.24 -24.08
C LYS A 80 -11.80 -6.54 -23.32
N LEU A 81 -12.71 -7.31 -23.89
CA LEU A 81 -12.82 -8.75 -23.69
C LEU A 81 -11.82 -9.45 -24.61
N PHE A 82 -11.04 -10.36 -24.03
CA PHE A 82 -10.07 -11.17 -24.76
C PHE A 82 -10.28 -12.66 -24.53
N SER A 83 -9.77 -13.46 -25.45
CA SER A 83 -9.47 -14.87 -25.21
C SER A 83 -8.04 -15.21 -25.62
N VAL A 84 -7.41 -16.10 -24.86
CA VAL A 84 -6.09 -16.68 -25.15
C VAL A 84 -6.26 -18.13 -25.58
N GLU A 85 -5.63 -18.51 -26.69
CA GLU A 85 -5.61 -19.88 -27.19
C GLU A 85 -4.69 -20.76 -26.34
N SER A 86 -5.05 -22.02 -26.16
CA SER A 86 -4.33 -22.95 -25.27
C SER A 86 -2.87 -23.20 -25.63
N ASP A 87 -2.51 -23.01 -26.90
CA ASP A 87 -1.13 -23.20 -27.37
C ASP A 87 -0.21 -21.99 -27.10
N LEU A 88 -0.76 -20.85 -26.67
CA LEU A 88 -0.03 -19.59 -26.38
C LEU A 88 0.78 -19.02 -27.56
N THR A 89 0.68 -19.59 -28.77
CA THR A 89 1.51 -19.25 -29.93
C THR A 89 1.05 -17.98 -30.66
N LYS A 90 -0.18 -17.53 -30.37
CA LYS A 90 -0.81 -16.38 -31.02
C LYS A 90 -0.97 -15.21 -30.04
N PRO A 91 -1.02 -13.97 -30.56
CA PRO A 91 -1.46 -12.81 -29.78
C PRO A 91 -2.88 -12.98 -29.23
N LEU A 92 -3.25 -12.11 -28.28
CA LEU A 92 -4.59 -12.03 -27.73
C LEU A 92 -5.65 -11.89 -28.82
N ASN A 93 -6.73 -12.69 -28.73
CA ASN A 93 -7.90 -12.49 -29.57
C ASN A 93 -8.82 -11.45 -28.91
N VAL A 94 -9.03 -10.31 -29.59
CA VAL A 94 -9.92 -9.23 -29.14
C VAL A 94 -11.31 -9.47 -29.68
N HIS A 95 -12.31 -9.56 -28.80
CA HIS A 95 -13.70 -9.83 -29.20
C HIS A 95 -14.44 -8.55 -29.62
N PRO A 96 -15.11 -8.53 -30.79
CA PRO A 96 -15.82 -7.35 -31.30
C PRO A 96 -17.05 -6.96 -30.45
N GLU A 97 -17.61 -7.90 -29.69
CA GLU A 97 -18.74 -7.69 -28.78
C GLU A 97 -18.35 -6.91 -27.52
N SER A 98 -17.05 -6.65 -27.33
CA SER A 98 -16.53 -5.97 -26.17
C SER A 98 -17.05 -4.53 -26.03
N VAL A 99 -17.52 -4.20 -24.84
CA VAL A 99 -17.98 -2.85 -24.48
C VAL A 99 -17.05 -2.14 -23.48
N GLY A 100 -16.01 -2.84 -23.00
CA GLY A 100 -15.09 -2.33 -21.98
C GLY A 100 -15.80 -1.98 -20.67
N GLY A 101 -15.19 -1.08 -19.91
CA GLY A 101 -15.72 -0.55 -18.65
C GLY A 101 -14.75 -0.76 -17.51
N THR A 102 -15.25 -0.98 -16.29
CA THR A 102 -14.45 -1.42 -15.14
C THR A 102 -14.90 -2.80 -14.62
N PRO A 103 -14.81 -3.88 -15.44
CA PRO A 103 -15.29 -5.19 -15.04
C PRO A 103 -14.26 -6.01 -14.25
N ALA A 104 -14.74 -6.69 -13.22
CA ALA A 104 -14.05 -7.79 -12.53
C ALA A 104 -14.99 -8.93 -12.10
N GLY A 105 -16.30 -8.71 -12.17
CA GLY A 105 -17.28 -9.73 -11.86
C GLY A 105 -17.25 -10.86 -12.88
N ARG A 106 -17.26 -12.09 -12.38
CA ARG A 106 -17.28 -13.31 -13.18
C ARG A 106 -18.08 -14.40 -12.50
N MET A 107 -18.78 -15.21 -13.27
CA MET A 107 -19.53 -16.36 -12.81
C MET A 107 -19.61 -17.43 -13.91
N ILE A 108 -19.39 -18.69 -13.58
CA ILE A 108 -19.82 -19.80 -14.44
C ILE A 108 -21.22 -20.21 -13.98
N HIS A 109 -22.22 -19.93 -14.80
CA HIS A 109 -23.62 -20.26 -14.51
C HIS A 109 -23.93 -21.67 -14.99
N GLU A 110 -24.04 -22.61 -14.05
CA GLU A 110 -24.17 -24.04 -14.36
C GLU A 110 -25.45 -24.34 -15.15
N GLU A 111 -26.58 -23.72 -14.79
CA GLU A 111 -27.90 -24.02 -15.36
C GLU A 111 -28.01 -23.59 -16.82
N SER A 112 -27.32 -22.51 -17.19
CA SER A 112 -27.35 -21.99 -18.56
C SER A 112 -26.15 -22.41 -19.39
N GLN A 113 -25.14 -23.04 -18.76
CA GLN A 113 -23.86 -23.41 -19.38
C GLN A 113 -23.20 -22.20 -20.06
N GLN A 114 -23.09 -21.11 -19.32
CA GLN A 114 -22.49 -19.86 -19.79
C GLN A 114 -21.47 -19.34 -18.78
N LEU A 115 -20.37 -18.80 -19.31
CA LEU A 115 -19.49 -17.89 -18.57
C LEU A 115 -20.07 -16.48 -18.66
N LEU A 116 -20.35 -15.89 -17.51
CA LEU A 116 -20.68 -14.49 -17.34
C LEU A 116 -19.40 -13.76 -16.89
N ILE A 117 -18.95 -12.76 -17.64
CA ILE A 117 -17.74 -11.99 -17.32
C ILE A 117 -17.93 -10.52 -17.70
N GLY A 118 -17.94 -9.63 -16.70
CA GLY A 118 -18.37 -8.25 -16.90
C GLY A 118 -19.78 -8.20 -17.49
N HIS A 119 -19.93 -7.50 -18.63
CA HIS A 119 -21.21 -7.41 -19.37
C HIS A 119 -21.46 -8.59 -20.33
N HIS A 120 -20.55 -9.56 -20.40
CA HIS A 120 -20.53 -10.56 -21.45
C HIS A 120 -21.04 -11.91 -20.96
N LEU A 121 -21.81 -12.59 -21.80
CA LEU A 121 -22.28 -13.97 -21.63
C LEU A 121 -21.73 -14.82 -22.77
N ILE A 122 -20.99 -15.87 -22.43
CA ILE A 122 -20.24 -16.70 -23.36
C ILE A 122 -20.73 -18.13 -23.23
N ASP A 123 -21.32 -18.67 -24.29
CA ASP A 123 -21.84 -20.04 -24.28
C ASP A 123 -20.71 -21.10 -24.27
N ALA A 124 -21.07 -22.37 -24.10
CA ALA A 124 -20.13 -23.49 -24.10
C ALA A 124 -19.33 -23.67 -25.42
N LYS A 125 -19.74 -22.99 -26.50
CA LYS A 125 -19.03 -22.96 -27.79
C LYS A 125 -18.16 -21.71 -27.98
N GLY A 126 -18.14 -20.82 -26.98
CA GLY A 126 -17.39 -19.57 -27.02
C GLY A 126 -18.09 -18.43 -27.76
N LYS A 127 -19.39 -18.53 -28.05
CA LYS A 127 -20.14 -17.42 -28.67
C LYS A 127 -20.47 -16.36 -27.63
N VAL A 128 -20.11 -15.12 -27.92
CA VAL A 128 -20.31 -13.98 -27.02
C VAL A 128 -21.65 -13.29 -27.29
N ARG A 129 -22.34 -12.91 -26.21
CA ARG A 129 -23.43 -11.93 -26.19
C ARG A 129 -23.13 -10.90 -25.11
N THR A 130 -23.69 -9.71 -25.22
CA THR A 130 -23.36 -8.59 -24.32
C THR A 130 -24.63 -7.88 -23.87
N ILE A 131 -24.76 -7.67 -22.57
CA ILE A 131 -25.72 -6.72 -22.01
C ILE A 131 -25.19 -5.32 -22.30
N SER A 132 -25.98 -4.48 -22.96
CA SER A 132 -25.51 -3.14 -23.30
C SER A 132 -25.32 -2.28 -22.05
N PRO A 133 -24.20 -1.53 -21.92
CA PRO A 133 -24.05 -0.53 -20.87
C PRO A 133 -25.09 0.61 -20.94
N SER A 134 -25.85 0.73 -22.03
CA SER A 134 -27.03 1.62 -22.07
C SER A 134 -28.17 1.12 -21.19
N ASP A 135 -28.32 -0.20 -21.10
CA ASP A 135 -29.44 -0.86 -20.43
C ASP A 135 -29.06 -1.17 -18.98
N MET A 136 -27.79 -1.51 -18.75
CA MET A 136 -27.21 -1.76 -17.44
C MET A 136 -25.93 -0.92 -17.23
N PRO A 137 -26.04 0.39 -16.94
CA PRO A 137 -24.89 1.27 -16.80
C PRO A 137 -24.17 1.05 -15.45
N MET A 138 -23.24 0.09 -15.42
CA MET A 138 -22.54 -0.32 -14.19
C MET A 138 -21.10 -0.77 -14.42
N ARG A 139 -20.30 -0.69 -13.35
CA ARG A 139 -18.97 -1.28 -13.22
C ARG A 139 -19.11 -2.63 -12.51
N VAL A 140 -19.28 -3.70 -13.29
CA VAL A 140 -19.59 -5.04 -12.77
C VAL A 140 -18.44 -5.59 -11.93
N THR A 141 -18.62 -5.69 -10.61
CA THR A 141 -17.58 -6.19 -9.68
C THR A 141 -17.83 -7.60 -9.18
N ALA A 142 -19.09 -8.02 -9.09
CA ALA A 142 -19.47 -9.39 -8.77
C ALA A 142 -20.74 -9.82 -9.54
N ILE A 143 -20.84 -11.14 -9.77
CA ILE A 143 -22.01 -11.79 -10.38
C ILE A 143 -22.29 -13.03 -9.53
N THR A 144 -23.53 -13.23 -9.10
CA THR A 144 -23.91 -14.29 -8.15
C THR A 144 -25.28 -14.86 -8.44
N ARG A 145 -25.55 -16.07 -7.94
CA ARG A 145 -26.83 -16.78 -8.09
C ARG A 145 -27.99 -15.94 -7.57
N HIS A 146 -29.16 -16.08 -8.21
CA HIS A 146 -30.38 -15.40 -7.77
C HIS A 146 -31.09 -16.19 -6.66
N LEU A 147 -31.59 -15.50 -5.62
CA LEU A 147 -32.21 -16.16 -4.46
C LEU A 147 -33.53 -16.87 -4.77
N LYS A 148 -34.28 -16.41 -5.78
CA LYS A 148 -35.66 -16.88 -6.06
C LYS A 148 -35.82 -17.64 -7.37
N ASP A 149 -34.89 -17.48 -8.30
CA ASP A 149 -34.93 -18.04 -9.66
C ASP A 149 -33.50 -18.28 -10.15
N PRO A 150 -32.76 -19.18 -9.48
CA PRO A 150 -31.36 -19.43 -9.79
C PRO A 150 -31.14 -20.10 -11.16
N GLU A 151 -32.20 -20.64 -11.79
CA GLU A 151 -32.09 -21.27 -13.11
C GLU A 151 -32.00 -20.26 -14.25
N ASN A 152 -32.70 -19.12 -14.12
CA ASN A 152 -32.85 -18.16 -15.22
C ASN A 152 -32.26 -16.79 -14.93
N MET A 153 -32.07 -16.45 -13.65
CA MET A 153 -31.68 -15.11 -13.21
C MET A 153 -30.37 -15.13 -12.41
N VAL A 154 -29.63 -14.03 -12.49
CA VAL A 154 -28.45 -13.76 -11.65
C VAL A 154 -28.50 -12.34 -11.10
N TYR A 155 -27.78 -12.08 -10.01
CA TYR A 155 -27.51 -10.72 -9.54
C TYR A 155 -26.19 -10.20 -10.10
N TYR A 156 -26.20 -8.93 -10.53
CA TYR A 156 -25.05 -8.15 -10.93
C TYR A 156 -24.81 -7.03 -9.91
N ILE A 157 -23.58 -6.95 -9.38
CA ILE A 157 -23.19 -5.94 -8.38
C ILE A 157 -22.29 -4.90 -9.02
N ASP A 158 -22.67 -3.65 -8.85
CA ASP A 158 -21.97 -2.47 -9.37
C ASP A 158 -20.99 -1.91 -8.34
N MET A 159 -19.84 -1.40 -8.80
CA MET A 159 -18.84 -0.78 -7.92
C MET A 159 -19.47 0.39 -7.14
N GLU A 160 -20.31 1.21 -7.78
CA GLU A 160 -21.04 2.30 -7.11
C GLU A 160 -22.11 1.79 -6.15
N GLY A 161 -22.44 0.49 -6.17
CA GLY A 161 -23.30 -0.24 -5.25
C GLY A 161 -24.75 -0.41 -5.67
N SER A 162 -25.09 -0.10 -6.93
CA SER A 162 -26.36 -0.58 -7.49
C SER A 162 -26.33 -2.10 -7.64
N ILE A 163 -27.51 -2.73 -7.49
CA ILE A 163 -27.67 -4.18 -7.67
C ILE A 163 -28.77 -4.38 -8.69
N TRP A 164 -28.45 -5.19 -9.69
CA TRP A 164 -29.32 -5.52 -10.80
C TRP A 164 -29.58 -7.01 -10.82
N GLU A 165 -30.71 -7.40 -11.40
CA GLU A 165 -31.01 -8.77 -11.77
C GLU A 165 -31.09 -8.86 -13.29
N ALA A 166 -30.61 -9.96 -13.86
CA ALA A 166 -30.59 -10.16 -15.31
C ALA A 166 -30.98 -11.59 -15.68
N ASN A 167 -31.77 -11.72 -16.74
CA ASN A 167 -32.09 -13.02 -17.32
C ASN A 167 -30.95 -13.50 -18.22
N VAL A 168 -30.38 -14.67 -17.94
CA VAL A 168 -29.21 -15.19 -18.66
C VAL A 168 -29.52 -15.63 -20.09
N HIS A 169 -30.79 -15.74 -20.47
CA HIS A 169 -31.24 -16.12 -21.81
C HIS A 169 -31.68 -14.91 -22.64
N SER A 170 -32.55 -14.04 -22.12
CA SER A 170 -33.07 -12.87 -22.86
C SER A 170 -32.16 -11.64 -22.79
N LEU A 171 -31.28 -11.54 -21.78
CA LEU A 171 -30.49 -10.35 -21.43
C LEU A 171 -31.31 -9.17 -20.91
N GLU A 172 -32.59 -9.39 -20.59
CA GLU A 172 -33.40 -8.37 -19.92
C GLU A 172 -32.90 -8.14 -18.50
N VAL A 173 -32.83 -6.86 -18.11
CA VAL A 173 -32.27 -6.43 -16.82
C VAL A 173 -33.27 -5.58 -16.04
N ASN A 174 -33.22 -5.69 -14.72
CA ASN A 174 -34.00 -4.84 -13.81
C ASN A 174 -33.11 -4.36 -12.65
N ARG A 175 -33.22 -3.08 -12.28
CA ARG A 175 -32.45 -2.55 -11.15
C ARG A 175 -33.22 -2.78 -9.86
N LEU A 176 -32.74 -3.70 -9.04
CA LEU A 176 -33.35 -4.05 -7.76
C LEU A 176 -33.05 -3.00 -6.68
N PHE A 177 -31.79 -2.56 -6.58
CA PHE A 177 -31.37 -1.56 -5.62
C PHE A 177 -30.50 -0.48 -6.26
N LYS A 178 -30.69 0.78 -5.85
CA LYS A 178 -29.81 1.88 -6.26
C LYS A 178 -28.52 1.91 -5.44
N LYS A 179 -28.63 1.78 -4.11
CA LYS A 179 -27.51 1.69 -3.16
C LYS A 179 -28.00 1.18 -1.80
N PRO A 180 -28.04 -0.12 -1.53
CA PRO A 180 -28.68 -0.62 -0.31
C PRO A 180 -27.85 -0.38 0.97
N VAL A 181 -26.53 -0.27 0.85
CA VAL A 181 -25.58 -0.24 1.97
C VAL A 181 -24.49 0.82 1.76
N PRO A 182 -23.76 1.26 2.81
CA PRO A 182 -22.73 2.29 2.69
C PRO A 182 -21.39 1.74 2.16
N GLY A 183 -20.39 2.61 2.00
CA GLY A 183 -19.15 2.30 1.28
C GLY A 183 -19.35 2.38 -0.24
N TRP A 184 -18.45 3.02 -0.97
CA TRP A 184 -18.67 3.48 -2.35
C TRP A 184 -17.99 2.66 -3.45
N HIS A 185 -17.16 1.68 -3.07
CA HIS A 185 -16.57 0.75 -4.01
C HIS A 185 -16.94 -0.68 -3.59
N ALA A 186 -18.00 -1.22 -4.17
CA ALA A 186 -18.35 -2.62 -4.03
C ALA A 186 -17.33 -3.48 -4.77
N LYS A 187 -16.95 -4.61 -4.18
CA LYS A 187 -15.90 -5.48 -4.71
C LYS A 187 -16.37 -6.93 -4.83
N GLY A 188 -16.92 -7.54 -3.79
CA GLY A 188 -17.35 -8.94 -3.76
C GLY A 188 -18.85 -9.14 -3.59
N GLY A 189 -19.34 -10.30 -4.01
CA GLY A 189 -20.76 -10.68 -3.94
C GLY A 189 -20.96 -12.19 -4.06
N TYR A 190 -21.75 -12.77 -3.16
CA TYR A 190 -21.99 -14.21 -3.12
C TYR A 190 -23.36 -14.55 -2.53
N THR A 191 -23.91 -15.69 -2.92
CA THR A 191 -25.21 -16.17 -2.44
C THR A 191 -25.06 -17.56 -1.85
N SER A 192 -25.49 -17.74 -0.60
CA SER A 192 -25.59 -19.03 0.08
C SER A 192 -26.45 -18.85 1.33
N GLN A 193 -26.94 -19.93 1.94
CA GLN A 193 -27.72 -19.90 3.19
C GLN A 193 -28.98 -19.02 3.10
N GLY A 194 -29.56 -18.89 1.90
CA GLY A 194 -30.73 -18.05 1.62
C GLY A 194 -30.46 -16.54 1.66
N ARG A 195 -29.22 -16.10 1.45
CA ARG A 195 -28.81 -14.69 1.60
C ARG A 195 -27.84 -14.27 0.50
N LEU A 196 -28.02 -13.05 0.00
CA LEU A 196 -27.04 -12.33 -0.81
C LEU A 196 -26.11 -11.57 0.14
N VAL A 197 -24.80 -11.82 0.06
CA VAL A 197 -23.77 -11.14 0.84
C VAL A 197 -22.89 -10.31 -0.09
N ILE A 198 -22.61 -9.06 0.30
CA ILE A 198 -21.84 -8.11 -0.50
C ILE A 198 -20.76 -7.41 0.33
N SER A 199 -19.67 -7.01 -0.32
CA SER A 199 -18.56 -6.29 0.32
C SER A 199 -18.20 -4.98 -0.40
N ASN A 200 -17.93 -3.92 0.38
CA ASN A 200 -17.41 -2.64 -0.11
C ASN A 200 -16.13 -2.22 0.63
N ASN A 201 -15.13 -1.69 -0.08
CA ASN A 201 -13.76 -1.47 0.43
C ASN A 201 -13.31 -0.01 0.56
N GLY A 202 -14.21 0.98 0.49
CA GLY A 202 -13.82 2.39 0.63
C GLY A 202 -15.00 3.32 0.86
N GLU A 203 -14.78 4.45 1.52
CA GLU A 203 -15.81 5.45 1.82
C GLU A 203 -15.21 6.87 1.85
N LEU A 204 -15.06 7.46 0.67
CA LEU A 204 -14.74 8.89 0.51
C LEU A 204 -16.03 9.74 0.48
N HIS A 205 -15.92 11.06 0.61
CA HIS A 205 -17.07 12.00 0.55
C HIS A 205 -17.74 12.12 -0.85
N VAL A 206 -17.50 11.15 -1.75
CA VAL A 206 -18.00 11.14 -3.14
C VAL A 206 -19.40 10.55 -3.28
N GLY A 207 -19.86 9.74 -2.32
CA GLY A 207 -21.22 9.19 -2.29
C GLY A 207 -22.13 9.88 -1.30
N ASP A 208 -23.43 9.63 -1.44
CA ASP A 208 -24.49 10.18 -0.60
C ASP A 208 -25.24 9.03 0.10
N TYR A 209 -25.64 9.25 1.34
CA TYR A 209 -26.35 8.27 2.17
C TYR A 209 -27.87 8.28 1.95
N LYS A 210 -28.42 9.19 1.14
CA LYS A 210 -29.86 9.29 0.88
C LYS A 210 -30.52 7.99 0.40
N ASP A 211 -29.81 7.19 -0.40
CA ASP A 211 -30.33 5.96 -0.97
C ASP A 211 -30.01 4.71 -0.10
N VAL A 212 -29.16 4.86 0.92
CA VAL A 212 -28.71 3.77 1.79
C VAL A 212 -29.88 3.29 2.67
N LEU A 213 -30.15 1.98 2.63
CA LEU A 213 -31.24 1.37 3.40
C LEU A 213 -30.82 1.05 4.85
N VAL A 214 -29.55 0.68 5.07
CA VAL A 214 -28.99 0.35 6.40
C VAL A 214 -27.52 0.79 6.55
N GLY A 215 -27.05 0.98 7.78
CA GLY A 215 -25.63 1.23 8.11
C GLY A 215 -25.23 2.70 8.29
N GLY A 216 -25.72 3.59 7.43
CA GLY A 216 -25.53 5.05 7.57
C GLY A 216 -24.06 5.53 7.52
N GLU A 217 -23.87 6.79 7.94
CA GLU A 217 -22.57 7.46 7.90
C GLU A 217 -21.51 6.81 8.79
N ALA A 218 -20.26 6.81 8.31
CA ALA A 218 -19.12 6.37 9.07
C ALA A 218 -18.89 7.20 10.35
N LYS A 219 -18.72 6.54 11.49
CA LYS A 219 -18.56 7.20 12.81
C LYS A 219 -17.11 7.43 13.23
N ASN A 220 -16.17 6.72 12.62
CA ASN A 220 -14.74 6.81 12.91
C ASN A 220 -13.93 6.42 11.66
N GLU A 221 -12.60 6.47 11.75
CA GLU A 221 -11.69 6.18 10.62
C GLU A 221 -11.62 4.72 10.20
N GLU A 222 -12.02 3.77 11.07
CA GLU A 222 -12.03 2.35 10.73
C GLU A 222 -13.34 1.93 10.02
N GLU A 223 -14.41 2.73 10.12
CA GLU A 223 -15.65 2.54 9.35
C GLU A 223 -15.49 3.09 7.93
N ARG A 224 -14.78 2.37 7.04
CA ARG A 224 -14.51 2.80 5.65
C ARG A 224 -14.95 1.80 4.58
N GLY A 225 -16.06 1.12 4.82
CA GLY A 225 -16.56 0.06 3.95
C GLY A 225 -17.64 -0.74 4.66
N VAL A 226 -18.06 -1.86 4.07
CA VAL A 226 -19.08 -2.69 4.69
C VAL A 226 -18.99 -4.15 4.25
N LEU A 227 -19.34 -5.05 5.16
CA LEU A 227 -19.86 -6.38 4.84
C LEU A 227 -21.34 -6.40 5.24
N ALA A 228 -22.21 -6.76 4.31
CA ALA A 228 -23.65 -6.73 4.51
C ALA A 228 -24.35 -7.89 3.82
N GLU A 229 -25.55 -8.20 4.30
CA GLU A 229 -26.33 -9.35 3.88
C GLU A 229 -27.81 -8.98 3.67
N TRP A 230 -28.46 -9.64 2.71
CA TRP A 230 -29.87 -9.51 2.38
C TRP A 230 -30.51 -10.88 2.23
N ASP A 231 -31.57 -11.15 2.99
CA ASP A 231 -32.27 -12.46 3.02
C ASP A 231 -33.40 -12.58 1.99
N GLY A 232 -33.50 -11.63 1.05
CA GLY A 232 -34.63 -11.53 0.11
C GLY A 232 -35.72 -10.56 0.57
N GLU A 233 -35.66 -10.07 1.81
CA GLU A 233 -36.60 -9.11 2.39
C GLU A 233 -35.87 -7.94 3.07
N THR A 234 -34.96 -8.24 4.00
CA THR A 234 -34.34 -7.27 4.91
C THR A 234 -32.82 -7.24 4.74
N TRP A 235 -32.26 -6.02 4.69
CA TRP A 235 -30.81 -5.81 4.73
C TRP A 235 -30.29 -5.73 6.16
N ARG A 236 -29.12 -6.32 6.42
CA ARG A 236 -28.40 -6.23 7.69
C ARG A 236 -26.92 -5.92 7.47
N ILE A 237 -26.39 -5.08 8.33
CA ILE A 237 -24.95 -4.85 8.43
C ILE A 237 -24.32 -5.97 9.25
N VAL A 238 -23.35 -6.66 8.68
CA VAL A 238 -22.51 -7.63 9.39
C VAL A 238 -21.39 -6.88 10.11
N GLU A 239 -20.65 -6.03 9.40
CA GLU A 239 -19.54 -5.27 9.97
C GLU A 239 -19.22 -4.02 9.14
N ARG A 240 -18.86 -2.91 9.80
CA ARG A 240 -18.40 -1.66 9.16
C ARG A 240 -16.87 -1.60 9.19
N ARG A 241 -16.26 -2.19 8.16
CA ARG A 241 -14.81 -2.21 7.86
C ARG A 241 -14.61 -2.29 6.34
N GLN A 242 -13.39 -2.14 5.86
CA GLN A 242 -13.08 -2.36 4.45
C GLN A 242 -13.10 -3.86 4.11
N TYR A 243 -13.85 -4.25 3.08
CA TYR A 243 -13.93 -5.63 2.59
C TYR A 243 -13.88 -5.69 1.06
N THR A 244 -13.17 -6.67 0.49
CA THR A 244 -12.91 -6.79 -0.95
C THR A 244 -13.47 -8.04 -1.61
N GLU A 245 -13.72 -9.12 -0.86
CA GLU A 245 -14.13 -10.40 -1.43
C GLU A 245 -15.29 -11.01 -0.66
N VAL A 246 -16.16 -11.74 -1.37
CA VAL A 246 -17.16 -12.64 -0.80
C VAL A 246 -17.21 -13.87 -1.71
N THR A 247 -16.90 -15.05 -1.18
CA THR A 247 -16.84 -16.31 -1.92
C THR A 247 -17.13 -17.49 -1.01
N GLY A 248 -17.00 -18.71 -1.51
CA GLY A 248 -17.18 -19.94 -0.74
C GLY A 248 -16.62 -21.16 -1.48
N PRO A 249 -16.87 -22.39 -0.99
CA PRO A 249 -16.33 -23.61 -1.57
C PRO A 249 -16.71 -23.86 -3.03
N LYS A 250 -17.79 -23.21 -3.53
CA LYS A 250 -18.25 -23.28 -4.91
C LYS A 250 -17.58 -22.25 -5.83
N GLY A 251 -16.80 -21.32 -5.26
CA GLY A 251 -15.91 -20.40 -5.97
C GLY A 251 -16.60 -19.65 -7.12
N VAL A 252 -16.05 -19.77 -8.32
CA VAL A 252 -16.47 -19.03 -9.53
C VAL A 252 -17.89 -19.33 -10.00
N THR A 253 -18.59 -20.31 -9.42
CA THR A 253 -20.01 -20.54 -9.73
C THR A 253 -20.94 -19.56 -9.01
N GLY A 254 -20.40 -18.67 -8.18
CA GLY A 254 -21.12 -17.52 -7.64
C GLY A 254 -22.09 -17.82 -6.52
N GLY A 255 -22.12 -19.04 -5.97
CA GLY A 255 -22.96 -19.35 -4.81
C GLY A 255 -23.44 -20.79 -4.75
N SER A 256 -24.35 -21.05 -3.81
CA SER A 256 -25.23 -22.22 -3.83
C SER A 256 -26.60 -21.89 -3.26
N ASP A 257 -27.56 -22.78 -3.54
CA ASP A 257 -28.93 -22.67 -3.01
C ASP A 257 -29.07 -23.38 -1.63
N GLY A 258 -27.97 -23.96 -1.14
CA GLY A 258 -27.90 -24.67 0.14
C GLY A 258 -27.21 -23.85 1.22
N ASP A 259 -26.61 -24.54 2.19
CA ASP A 259 -26.01 -23.93 3.38
C ASP A 259 -24.47 -23.92 3.34
N ASP A 260 -23.87 -23.83 2.16
CA ASP A 260 -22.40 -23.78 2.05
C ASP A 260 -21.84 -22.56 2.80
N PRO A 261 -20.66 -22.68 3.45
CA PRO A 261 -20.07 -21.56 4.15
C PRO A 261 -19.71 -20.41 3.19
N ILE A 262 -19.83 -19.18 3.68
CA ILE A 262 -19.34 -17.98 2.99
C ILE A 262 -18.08 -17.49 3.68
N TRP A 263 -17.06 -17.18 2.88
CA TRP A 263 -15.84 -16.52 3.31
C TRP A 263 -15.78 -15.10 2.76
N SER A 264 -15.30 -14.17 3.55
CA SER A 264 -15.05 -12.80 3.11
C SER A 264 -13.73 -12.29 3.68
N MET A 265 -13.04 -11.45 2.89
CA MET A 265 -11.78 -10.84 3.28
C MET A 265 -11.91 -9.33 3.38
N GLY A 266 -11.37 -8.80 4.45
CA GLY A 266 -11.27 -7.37 4.72
C GLY A 266 -10.04 -7.07 5.55
N TRP A 267 -9.98 -5.85 6.08
CA TRP A 267 -8.89 -5.45 6.97
C TRP A 267 -9.32 -4.33 7.91
N ASP A 268 -8.53 -4.16 8.95
CA ASP A 268 -8.46 -2.95 9.73
C ASP A 268 -7.01 -2.44 9.74
N ARG A 269 -6.70 -1.46 10.57
CA ARG A 269 -5.34 -0.89 10.67
C ARG A 269 -4.28 -1.88 11.20
N ARG A 270 -4.67 -3.05 11.73
CA ARG A 270 -3.80 -4.00 12.43
C ARG A 270 -3.63 -5.29 11.65
N SER A 271 -4.70 -5.79 11.03
CA SER A 271 -4.75 -7.16 10.52
C SER A 271 -5.69 -7.29 9.33
N VAL A 272 -5.42 -8.31 8.53
CA VAL A 272 -6.42 -8.86 7.60
C VAL A 272 -7.50 -9.54 8.42
N ARG A 273 -8.76 -9.34 8.04
CA ARG A 273 -9.96 -9.90 8.68
C ARG A 273 -10.56 -10.94 7.74
N LEU A 274 -10.49 -12.20 8.10
CA LEU A 274 -11.18 -13.30 7.45
C LEU A 274 -12.51 -13.56 8.17
N LYS A 275 -13.62 -13.39 7.47
CA LYS A 275 -14.97 -13.65 7.97
C LYS A 275 -15.45 -14.99 7.45
N LEU A 276 -16.09 -15.76 8.32
CA LEU A 276 -16.73 -17.03 8.00
C LEU A 276 -18.21 -16.94 8.41
N LEU A 277 -19.13 -17.15 7.47
CA LEU A 277 -20.52 -17.44 7.76
C LEU A 277 -20.73 -18.95 7.70
N GLU A 278 -21.08 -19.54 8.83
CA GLU A 278 -21.38 -20.96 8.95
C GLU A 278 -22.66 -21.12 9.77
N ASN A 279 -23.63 -21.88 9.25
CA ASN A 279 -24.92 -22.14 9.93
C ASN A 279 -25.61 -20.86 10.42
N GLY A 280 -25.63 -19.81 9.59
CA GLY A 280 -26.22 -18.51 9.90
C GLY A 280 -25.44 -17.65 10.90
N THR A 281 -24.26 -18.07 11.35
CA THR A 281 -23.44 -17.35 12.33
C THR A 281 -22.12 -16.84 11.72
N TRP A 282 -21.81 -15.56 11.96
CA TRP A 282 -20.56 -14.96 11.53
C TRP A 282 -19.45 -15.12 12.57
N HIS A 283 -18.29 -15.57 12.12
CA HIS A 283 -17.05 -15.70 12.87
C HIS A 283 -15.95 -14.83 12.24
N THR A 284 -14.98 -14.39 13.04
CA THR A 284 -13.84 -13.58 12.58
C THR A 284 -12.54 -14.29 12.94
N TYR A 285 -11.60 -14.29 12.00
CA TYR A 285 -10.22 -14.70 12.18
C TYR A 285 -9.31 -13.59 11.67
N LEU A 286 -8.19 -13.37 12.33
CA LEU A 286 -7.23 -12.31 12.02
C LEU A 286 -5.95 -12.90 11.47
N LEU A 287 -5.42 -12.27 10.43
CA LEU A 287 -4.15 -12.66 9.82
C LEU A 287 -3.19 -11.46 9.78
N PRO A 288 -1.87 -11.70 9.87
CA PRO A 288 -0.88 -10.64 9.76
C PRO A 288 -0.81 -10.09 8.31
N LYS A 289 -0.33 -8.86 8.17
CA LYS A 289 -0.11 -8.20 6.87
C LYS A 289 1.37 -8.32 6.47
N ALA A 290 1.65 -8.68 5.22
CA ALA A 290 3.03 -8.64 4.69
C ALA A 290 3.43 -7.23 4.22
N ALA A 291 2.46 -6.48 3.69
CA ALA A 291 2.62 -5.14 3.15
C ALA A 291 1.46 -4.22 3.56
N TYR A 292 1.75 -2.92 3.61
CA TYR A 292 0.76 -1.86 3.86
C TYR A 292 0.29 -1.15 2.57
N CYS A 293 0.70 -1.62 1.38
CA CYS A 293 0.32 -1.01 0.10
C CYS A 293 -1.21 -1.05 -0.16
N ASN A 294 -1.95 -1.93 0.54
CA ASN A 294 -3.41 -2.02 0.43
C ASN A 294 -4.18 -1.28 1.54
N ASP A 295 -3.50 -0.53 2.43
CA ASP A 295 -4.13 0.11 3.60
C ASP A 295 -4.88 1.43 3.27
N ALA A 296 -4.97 1.82 2.00
CA ALA A 296 -5.59 3.09 1.63
C ALA A 296 -7.07 3.16 2.03
N SER A 297 -7.41 4.12 2.90
CA SER A 297 -8.76 4.31 3.45
C SER A 297 -9.82 4.67 2.40
N HIS A 298 -9.41 5.16 1.22
CA HIS A 298 -10.32 5.46 0.11
C HIS A 298 -10.73 4.22 -0.70
N GLY A 299 -10.02 3.11 -0.58
CA GLY A 299 -10.34 1.86 -1.25
C GLY A 299 -10.03 1.80 -2.76
N TRP A 300 -9.30 2.77 -3.31
CA TRP A 300 -8.80 2.66 -4.69
C TRP A 300 -7.66 1.64 -4.75
N TYR A 301 -6.83 1.57 -3.71
CA TYR A 301 -5.62 0.75 -3.72
C TYR A 301 -5.82 -0.70 -3.32
N THR A 302 -6.98 -1.25 -3.65
CA THR A 302 -7.29 -2.65 -3.37
C THR A 302 -8.20 -3.23 -4.45
N GLU A 303 -7.60 -3.71 -5.53
CA GLU A 303 -8.27 -4.36 -6.66
C GLU A 303 -8.40 -5.86 -6.41
N TRP A 304 -9.59 -6.22 -5.91
CA TRP A 304 -10.13 -7.56 -5.70
C TRP A 304 -9.17 -8.73 -5.38
N PRO A 305 -8.45 -8.72 -4.25
CA PRO A 305 -7.77 -9.92 -3.75
C PRO A 305 -8.76 -11.10 -3.62
N ARG A 306 -8.32 -12.34 -3.86
CA ARG A 306 -9.21 -13.51 -4.05
C ARG A 306 -8.94 -14.67 -3.08
N ILE A 307 -9.98 -15.47 -2.83
CA ILE A 307 -9.86 -16.88 -2.41
C ILE A 307 -10.39 -17.74 -3.57
N ARG A 308 -9.54 -18.58 -4.16
CA ARG A 308 -9.92 -19.38 -5.33
C ARG A 308 -9.10 -20.65 -5.48
N GLU A 309 -9.70 -21.64 -6.15
CA GLU A 309 -9.02 -22.88 -6.57
C GLU A 309 -7.93 -22.59 -7.61
N ILE A 310 -6.78 -23.22 -7.42
CA ILE A 310 -5.62 -23.24 -8.30
C ILE A 310 -5.34 -24.70 -8.75
N THR A 311 -4.16 -25.00 -9.27
CA THR A 311 -3.83 -26.32 -9.81
C THR A 311 -3.94 -27.42 -8.75
N ASP A 312 -4.20 -28.66 -9.20
CA ASP A 312 -4.28 -29.87 -8.36
C ASP A 312 -5.34 -29.83 -7.25
N GLY A 313 -6.42 -29.05 -7.44
CA GLY A 313 -7.48 -28.89 -6.45
C GLY A 313 -7.06 -28.13 -5.19
N ARG A 314 -5.89 -27.49 -5.19
CA ARG A 314 -5.43 -26.61 -4.11
C ARG A 314 -6.20 -25.30 -4.14
N TRP A 315 -6.29 -24.65 -3.00
CA TRP A 315 -6.94 -23.36 -2.86
C TRP A 315 -5.94 -22.36 -2.29
N MET A 316 -5.97 -21.16 -2.85
CA MET A 316 -5.08 -20.08 -2.46
C MET A 316 -5.92 -18.86 -2.10
N MET A 317 -5.46 -18.14 -1.08
CA MET A 317 -5.92 -16.81 -0.72
C MET A 317 -4.80 -15.81 -0.99
N ASP A 318 -5.13 -14.66 -1.56
CA ASP A 318 -4.22 -13.53 -1.66
C ASP A 318 -4.79 -12.31 -0.95
N MET A 319 -4.00 -11.65 -0.10
CA MET A 319 -4.35 -10.37 0.52
C MET A 319 -3.12 -9.69 1.15
N HIS A 320 -3.02 -8.35 1.08
CA HIS A 320 -1.96 -7.54 1.72
C HIS A 320 -0.52 -8.02 1.37
N GLY A 321 -0.31 -8.37 0.11
CA GLY A 321 1.00 -8.77 -0.43
C GLY A 321 1.49 -10.14 0.05
N MET A 322 0.58 -11.03 0.47
CA MET A 322 0.90 -12.39 0.91
C MET A 322 -0.06 -13.40 0.28
N PHE A 323 0.51 -14.44 -0.33
CA PHE A 323 -0.24 -15.64 -0.67
C PHE A 323 -0.34 -16.58 0.53
N PHE A 324 -1.50 -17.18 0.72
CA PHE A 324 -1.75 -18.20 1.73
C PHE A 324 -2.34 -19.45 1.08
N ASP A 325 -1.89 -20.63 1.51
CA ASP A 325 -2.66 -21.85 1.33
C ASP A 325 -3.99 -21.66 2.05
N PHE A 326 -5.10 -22.02 1.41
CA PHE A 326 -6.43 -21.88 1.99
C PHE A 326 -7.13 -23.25 2.00
N PRO A 327 -7.65 -23.73 3.13
CA PRO A 327 -8.35 -25.01 3.15
C PRO A 327 -9.76 -24.85 2.58
N LYS A 328 -10.11 -25.60 1.52
CA LYS A 328 -11.46 -25.59 0.92
C LYS A 328 -12.58 -25.89 1.94
N GLY A 329 -12.26 -26.64 3.01
CA GLY A 329 -13.18 -26.97 4.09
C GLY A 329 -13.09 -26.03 5.31
N PHE A 330 -12.61 -24.79 5.13
CA PHE A 330 -12.48 -23.83 6.23
C PHE A 330 -13.81 -23.63 6.95
N SER A 331 -13.85 -24.00 8.22
CA SER A 331 -15.00 -23.93 9.13
C SER A 331 -14.54 -23.67 10.56
N THR A 332 -15.48 -23.45 11.49
CA THR A 332 -15.14 -23.22 12.90
C THR A 332 -14.44 -24.42 13.54
N THR A 333 -14.75 -25.65 13.11
CA THR A 333 -14.14 -26.89 13.62
C THR A 333 -13.02 -27.44 12.72
N ASN A 334 -12.75 -26.80 11.57
CA ASN A 334 -11.67 -27.18 10.66
C ASN A 334 -11.11 -25.92 9.98
N SER A 335 -10.26 -25.20 10.72
CA SER A 335 -9.60 -23.95 10.29
C SER A 335 -8.09 -24.10 10.08
N LYS A 336 -7.55 -25.31 10.29
CA LYS A 336 -6.14 -25.64 10.02
C LYS A 336 -5.85 -25.75 8.53
N GLY A 337 -4.61 -25.45 8.15
CA GLY A 337 -4.15 -25.49 6.75
C GLY A 337 -4.05 -24.10 6.10
N LEU A 338 -4.56 -23.05 6.78
CA LEU A 338 -4.30 -21.67 6.41
C LEU A 338 -2.86 -21.30 6.77
N ARG A 339 -1.97 -21.15 5.79
CA ARG A 339 -0.54 -20.95 6.02
C ARG A 339 0.06 -20.01 4.97
N PRO A 340 1.03 -19.15 5.31
CA PRO A 340 1.68 -18.30 4.33
C PRO A 340 2.50 -19.15 3.34
N ILE A 341 2.43 -18.81 2.06
CA ILE A 341 3.23 -19.41 0.97
C ILE A 341 4.46 -18.55 0.71
N GLY A 342 4.26 -17.25 0.49
CA GLY A 342 5.29 -16.28 0.16
C GLY A 342 4.68 -14.88 -0.03
N SER A 343 5.45 -13.84 0.26
CA SER A 343 5.03 -12.47 -0.02
C SER A 343 5.36 -12.07 -1.46
N HIS A 344 4.71 -11.01 -1.94
CA HIS A 344 4.85 -10.58 -3.34
C HIS A 344 4.79 -9.06 -3.48
N LEU A 345 5.40 -8.58 -4.57
CA LEU A 345 5.42 -7.17 -4.97
C LEU A 345 4.39 -6.88 -6.06
N ARG A 346 4.05 -7.88 -6.85
CA ARG A 346 3.09 -7.76 -7.94
C ARG A 346 1.69 -7.41 -7.43
N TYR A 347 0.94 -6.64 -8.20
CA TYR A 347 -0.48 -6.46 -7.92
C TYR A 347 -1.29 -7.59 -8.57
N VAL A 348 -2.10 -8.34 -7.81
CA VAL A 348 -2.77 -9.56 -8.29
C VAL A 348 -4.30 -9.48 -8.09
N PRO A 349 -5.08 -9.01 -9.09
CA PRO A 349 -6.54 -8.88 -8.98
C PRO A 349 -7.35 -10.19 -9.17
N ASP A 350 -6.77 -11.21 -9.82
CA ASP A 350 -7.40 -12.52 -10.00
C ASP A 350 -6.36 -13.60 -10.33
N PHE A 351 -6.71 -14.86 -10.12
CA PHE A 351 -5.89 -16.00 -10.49
C PHE A 351 -6.73 -17.25 -10.77
N CYS A 352 -6.19 -18.19 -11.56
CA CYS A 352 -6.86 -19.46 -11.84
C CYS A 352 -5.87 -20.56 -12.25
N ALA A 353 -6.34 -21.81 -12.24
CA ALA A 353 -5.67 -22.91 -12.91
C ALA A 353 -6.03 -22.95 -14.40
N TRP A 354 -5.05 -23.05 -15.29
CA TRP A 354 -5.29 -23.27 -16.72
C TRP A 354 -4.11 -23.99 -17.38
N ASN A 355 -4.40 -25.01 -18.20
CA ASN A 355 -3.39 -25.86 -18.85
C ASN A 355 -2.32 -26.38 -17.87
N ASP A 356 -2.77 -26.92 -16.73
CA ASP A 356 -1.93 -27.44 -15.64
C ASP A 356 -0.93 -26.43 -15.06
N ARG A 357 -1.21 -25.12 -15.21
CA ARG A 357 -0.42 -24.02 -14.66
C ARG A 357 -1.26 -23.09 -13.80
N LEU A 358 -0.61 -22.44 -12.86
CA LEU A 358 -1.14 -21.27 -12.19
C LEU A 358 -1.01 -20.07 -13.14
N VAL A 359 -2.10 -19.33 -13.31
CA VAL A 359 -2.13 -18.06 -14.03
C VAL A 359 -2.56 -16.95 -13.08
N LEU A 360 -1.77 -15.88 -13.02
CA LEU A 360 -2.09 -14.67 -12.26
C LEU A 360 -2.40 -13.54 -13.25
N ALA A 361 -3.52 -12.85 -13.01
CA ALA A 361 -3.83 -11.56 -13.60
C ALA A 361 -3.11 -10.46 -12.83
N THR A 362 -2.74 -9.37 -13.50
CA THR A 362 -1.96 -8.30 -12.88
C THR A 362 -2.53 -6.91 -13.17
N ASP A 363 -2.09 -5.95 -12.35
CA ASP A 363 -2.24 -4.51 -12.61
C ASP A 363 -0.88 -3.83 -12.47
N GLU A 364 -0.14 -3.71 -13.58
CA GLU A 364 1.29 -3.38 -13.53
C GLU A 364 1.58 -1.91 -13.67
N THR A 365 0.84 -1.21 -14.51
CA THR A 365 1.13 0.20 -14.75
C THR A 365 -0.16 0.94 -14.98
N SER A 366 -0.51 1.74 -13.98
CA SER A 366 -1.39 2.89 -14.11
C SER A 366 -0.56 4.12 -14.44
N VAL A 367 -1.11 5.04 -15.21
CA VAL A 367 -0.54 6.39 -15.39
C VAL A 367 -1.23 7.40 -14.48
N GLN A 368 -2.20 6.96 -13.68
CA GLN A 368 -2.83 7.79 -12.66
C GLN A 368 -1.84 8.04 -11.52
N GLY A 369 -1.37 9.27 -11.37
CA GLY A 369 -0.38 9.60 -10.33
C GLY A 369 1.05 9.17 -10.65
N ASN A 370 1.26 8.39 -11.72
CA ASN A 370 2.58 7.95 -12.19
C ASN A 370 3.04 8.76 -13.41
N PRO A 371 3.80 9.86 -13.23
CA PRO A 371 4.29 10.63 -14.36
C PRO A 371 5.32 9.87 -15.20
N LEU A 372 5.99 8.85 -14.66
CA LEU A 372 7.09 8.14 -15.34
C LEU A 372 6.63 6.94 -16.18
N ALA A 373 5.33 6.84 -16.43
CA ALA A 373 4.74 5.91 -17.38
C ALA A 373 3.95 6.67 -18.46
N GLY A 374 4.13 6.27 -19.73
CA GLY A 374 3.43 6.90 -20.85
C GLY A 374 2.03 6.37 -21.10
N GLN A 375 1.79 5.09 -20.80
CA GLN A 375 0.52 4.39 -21.05
C GLN A 375 0.27 3.32 -19.99
N PRO A 376 -1.01 3.05 -19.68
CA PRO A 376 -1.34 1.96 -18.80
C PRO A 376 -1.32 0.61 -19.53
N GLN A 377 -0.77 -0.39 -18.86
CA GLN A 377 -0.52 -1.72 -19.44
C GLN A 377 -0.40 -2.78 -18.34
N SER A 378 -0.83 -4.00 -18.66
CA SER A 378 -0.73 -5.16 -17.76
C SER A 378 -0.55 -6.46 -18.55
N ASN A 379 -0.23 -7.55 -17.86
CA ASN A 379 -0.01 -8.84 -18.48
C ASN A 379 -0.49 -10.00 -17.59
N LEU A 380 -0.30 -11.22 -18.06
CA LEU A 380 -0.50 -12.44 -17.28
C LEU A 380 0.85 -13.00 -16.85
N TRP A 381 0.89 -13.55 -15.65
CA TRP A 381 2.00 -14.40 -15.21
C TRP A 381 1.57 -15.87 -15.24
N PHE A 382 2.46 -16.74 -15.70
CA PHE A 382 2.28 -18.19 -15.80
C PHE A 382 3.41 -18.90 -15.07
N GLY A 383 3.06 -19.81 -14.17
CA GLY A 383 4.01 -20.67 -13.48
C GLY A 383 3.29 -21.74 -12.69
N ASP A 384 3.86 -22.14 -11.56
CA ASP A 384 3.28 -23.12 -10.66
C ASP A 384 3.26 -22.65 -9.20
N TYR A 385 2.69 -23.47 -8.33
CA TYR A 385 2.58 -23.17 -6.90
C TYR A 385 3.94 -23.11 -6.18
N GLN A 386 4.94 -23.87 -6.62
CA GLN A 386 6.28 -23.83 -6.00
C GLN A 386 7.02 -22.54 -6.34
N ASP A 387 6.81 -21.98 -7.54
CA ASP A 387 7.39 -20.68 -7.91
C ASP A 387 7.05 -19.59 -6.88
N LEU A 388 5.83 -19.58 -6.36
CA LEU A 388 5.37 -18.59 -5.37
C LEU A 388 6.21 -18.60 -4.08
N LYS A 389 6.76 -19.75 -3.69
CA LYS A 389 7.62 -19.88 -2.50
C LYS A 389 9.01 -19.30 -2.70
N THR A 390 9.39 -19.03 -3.95
CA THR A 390 10.69 -18.46 -4.32
C THR A 390 10.66 -16.93 -4.43
N TRP A 391 9.47 -16.33 -4.27
CA TRP A 391 9.27 -14.88 -4.29
C TRP A 391 9.65 -14.26 -2.94
N GLY A 392 8.85 -13.39 -2.33
CA GLY A 392 9.21 -12.76 -1.07
C GLY A 392 9.10 -13.69 0.14
N PRO A 393 9.84 -13.42 1.23
CA PRO A 393 9.75 -14.19 2.46
C PRO A 393 8.34 -14.10 3.05
N ALA A 394 7.88 -15.17 3.72
CA ALA A 394 6.68 -15.12 4.54
C ALA A 394 6.98 -14.40 5.87
N SER A 395 7.12 -13.08 5.78
CA SER A 395 7.28 -12.16 6.90
C SER A 395 6.08 -11.22 6.95
N ALA A 396 5.46 -11.12 8.12
CA ALA A 396 4.21 -10.38 8.29
C ALA A 396 4.07 -9.88 9.73
N TYR A 397 3.25 -8.85 9.90
CA TYR A 397 3.08 -8.15 11.17
C TYR A 397 1.61 -7.79 11.38
N GLY A 398 1.18 -7.77 12.63
CA GLY A 398 -0.21 -7.53 12.99
C GLY A 398 -0.54 -8.07 14.37
N GLY A 399 -1.78 -7.94 14.79
CA GLY A 399 -2.25 -8.54 16.04
C GLY A 399 -3.69 -8.14 16.33
N PRO A 400 -4.31 -8.76 17.35
CA PRO A 400 -5.70 -8.48 17.68
C PRO A 400 -5.94 -7.04 18.14
N TRP A 401 -4.96 -6.44 18.84
CA TRP A 401 -5.10 -5.12 19.45
C TRP A 401 -3.86 -4.26 19.24
N ILE A 402 -4.03 -2.97 19.01
CA ILE A 402 -2.95 -1.98 18.99
C ILE A 402 -3.48 -0.61 19.40
N ASP A 403 -3.27 -0.18 20.64
CA ASP A 403 -3.99 0.94 21.24
C ASP A 403 -5.52 0.79 21.13
N ASP A 404 -6.06 -0.36 21.53
CA ASP A 404 -7.51 -0.59 21.56
C ASP A 404 -8.08 -0.60 22.97
N GLU A 405 -9.30 -0.09 23.10
CA GLU A 405 -10.11 -0.26 24.30
C GLU A 405 -10.58 -1.72 24.38
N VAL A 406 -10.13 -2.42 25.41
CA VAL A 406 -10.46 -3.83 25.67
C VAL A 406 -11.24 -3.90 26.97
N ASN A 407 -12.34 -4.65 26.97
CA ASN A 407 -13.10 -4.91 28.19
C ASN A 407 -12.56 -6.16 28.89
N ALA A 408 -12.66 -6.18 30.22
CA ALA A 408 -12.29 -7.31 31.05
C ALA A 408 -12.95 -8.63 30.57
N ASP A 409 -12.20 -9.72 30.67
CA ASP A 409 -12.65 -11.09 30.43
C ASP A 409 -13.22 -11.38 29.03
N GLN A 410 -12.97 -10.49 28.05
CA GLN A 410 -13.32 -10.71 26.65
C GLN A 410 -12.11 -11.23 25.87
N TRP A 411 -12.30 -12.35 25.19
CA TRP A 411 -11.31 -12.87 24.26
C TRP A 411 -11.23 -12.00 23.00
N SER A 412 -10.02 -11.78 22.52
CA SER A 412 -9.77 -11.26 21.18
C SER A 412 -10.29 -12.23 20.11
N ASP A 413 -10.49 -11.71 18.90
CA ASP A 413 -10.59 -12.57 17.72
C ASP A 413 -9.30 -13.43 17.60
N PRO A 414 -9.38 -14.69 17.13
CA PRO A 414 -8.23 -15.55 16.85
C PRO A 414 -7.25 -14.92 15.86
N PHE A 415 -5.95 -14.98 16.16
CA PHE A 415 -4.89 -14.46 15.29
C PHE A 415 -3.97 -15.58 14.80
N LEU A 416 -3.70 -15.60 13.49
CA LEU A 416 -2.93 -16.66 12.83
C LEU A 416 -1.45 -16.61 13.24
N VAL A 417 -0.93 -17.73 13.72
CA VAL A 417 0.51 -17.93 13.96
C VAL A 417 1.08 -19.14 13.23
N ASP A 418 0.24 -19.94 12.56
CA ASP A 418 0.70 -21.11 11.83
C ASP A 418 1.57 -20.74 10.63
N GLY A 419 2.60 -21.54 10.38
CA GLY A 419 3.54 -21.35 9.28
C GLY A 419 4.59 -20.27 9.48
N PHE A 420 4.62 -19.60 10.64
CA PHE A 420 5.71 -18.72 11.03
C PHE A 420 6.62 -19.40 12.05
N GLN A 421 7.92 -19.41 11.78
CA GLN A 421 8.92 -20.02 12.67
C GLN A 421 9.25 -19.08 13.83
N THR A 422 9.64 -17.85 13.50
CA THR A 422 9.97 -16.82 14.48
C THR A 422 8.79 -15.90 14.72
N ARG A 423 8.52 -15.62 15.99
CA ARG A 423 7.34 -14.88 16.45
C ARG A 423 7.75 -14.01 17.64
N THR A 424 7.85 -12.71 17.42
CA THR A 424 8.10 -11.73 18.48
C THR A 424 6.78 -11.11 18.90
N LEU A 425 6.33 -11.41 20.12
CA LEU A 425 5.11 -10.89 20.72
C LEU A 425 5.41 -9.62 21.53
N TYR A 426 4.62 -8.59 21.28
CA TYR A 426 4.62 -7.31 21.97
C TYR A 426 3.30 -7.12 22.70
N LEU A 427 3.38 -6.89 24.02
CA LEU A 427 2.25 -6.56 24.87
C LEU A 427 2.47 -5.17 25.47
N ALA A 428 1.46 -4.32 25.51
CA ALA A 428 1.55 -3.04 26.23
C ALA A 428 0.21 -2.63 26.83
N VAL A 429 0.28 -1.91 27.95
CA VAL A 429 -0.89 -1.33 28.63
C VAL A 429 -0.78 0.19 28.58
N GLY A 430 -1.87 0.82 28.18
CA GLY A 430 -1.91 2.26 27.95
C GLY A 430 -1.84 2.57 26.47
N GLN A 431 -1.86 3.87 26.17
CA GLN A 431 -1.88 4.37 24.81
C GLN A 431 -0.44 4.68 24.37
N LEU A 432 0.09 3.90 23.43
CA LEU A 432 1.45 4.06 22.91
C LEU A 432 1.56 5.22 21.92
N LYS A 433 0.60 5.34 20.99
CA LYS A 433 0.53 6.47 20.05
C LYS A 433 -0.37 7.57 20.62
N SER A 434 0.19 8.76 20.83
CA SER A 434 -0.64 9.94 21.08
C SER A 434 -1.58 10.15 19.89
N LYS A 435 -2.89 10.20 20.15
CA LYS A 435 -3.88 10.47 19.10
C LYS A 435 -3.51 11.80 18.45
N PRO A 436 -3.44 11.91 17.11
CA PRO A 436 -3.33 13.20 16.46
C PRO A 436 -4.51 14.04 16.96
N VAL A 437 -4.21 15.25 17.42
CA VAL A 437 -5.26 16.18 17.84
C VAL A 437 -6.09 16.48 16.59
N VAL A 438 -7.35 16.04 16.59
CA VAL A 438 -8.32 16.41 15.56
C VAL A 438 -8.58 17.91 15.72
N ALA A 439 -7.76 18.69 15.02
CA ALA A 439 -7.84 20.14 15.00
C ALA A 439 -8.32 20.59 13.63
N LEU A 440 -9.25 21.53 13.61
CA LEU A 440 -9.61 22.23 12.40
C LEU A 440 -8.70 23.44 12.20
N ARG A 441 -8.33 23.69 10.94
CA ARG A 441 -7.49 24.82 10.52
C ARG A 441 -8.22 26.14 10.69
N ALA A 442 -9.54 26.17 10.51
CA ALA A 442 -10.41 27.25 10.96
C ALA A 442 -11.48 26.68 11.91
N THR A 443 -12.08 27.49 12.76
CA THR A 443 -13.07 27.01 13.75
C THR A 443 -14.22 26.20 13.13
N ASP A 444 -14.56 26.47 11.88
CA ASP A 444 -15.71 25.91 11.16
C ASP A 444 -15.35 24.88 10.07
N GLN A 445 -14.10 24.78 9.64
CA GLN A 445 -13.74 23.92 8.50
C GLN A 445 -12.25 23.62 8.36
N GLN A 446 -11.97 22.68 7.44
CA GLN A 446 -10.65 22.23 7.00
C GLN A 446 -9.90 21.48 8.10
N ALA A 447 -9.94 20.15 8.06
CA ALA A 447 -9.16 19.33 8.98
C ALA A 447 -7.67 19.56 8.79
N ILE A 448 -6.93 19.70 9.88
CA ILE A 448 -5.46 19.62 9.86
C ILE A 448 -5.11 18.14 9.68
N THR A 449 -4.48 17.84 8.55
CA THR A 449 -4.10 16.48 8.13
C THR A 449 -2.70 16.10 8.60
N SER A 450 -1.84 17.06 8.89
CA SER A 450 -0.52 16.83 9.50
C SER A 450 -0.07 18.08 10.25
N MET A 451 0.53 17.92 11.43
CA MET A 451 1.21 19.00 12.14
C MET A 451 2.36 18.45 13.00
N PRO A 452 3.38 19.26 13.30
CA PRO A 452 4.41 18.90 14.26
C PRO A 452 3.79 18.57 15.61
N GLU A 453 4.29 17.52 16.25
CA GLU A 453 3.86 17.09 17.59
C GLU A 453 3.92 18.23 18.60
N LYS A 454 4.96 19.06 18.51
CA LYS A 454 5.12 20.28 19.32
C LYS A 454 3.89 21.19 19.27
N LEU A 455 3.25 21.35 18.11
CA LEU A 455 2.07 22.20 17.97
C LEU A 455 0.80 21.49 18.43
N SER A 456 0.72 20.17 18.25
CA SER A 456 -0.47 19.36 18.55
C SER A 456 -0.88 19.41 20.03
N VAL A 457 0.08 19.55 20.93
CA VAL A 457 -0.17 19.59 22.38
C VAL A 457 -0.46 20.99 22.92
N LEU A 458 -0.45 22.03 22.08
CA LEU A 458 -0.62 23.41 22.51
C LEU A 458 -2.09 23.86 22.46
N PRO A 459 -2.53 24.74 23.39
CA PRO A 459 -3.73 25.53 23.23
C PRO A 459 -3.74 26.23 21.87
N THR A 460 -4.82 26.02 21.11
CA THR A 460 -4.94 26.51 19.74
C THR A 460 -6.07 27.50 19.62
N VAL A 461 -5.77 28.72 19.20
CA VAL A 461 -6.75 29.77 18.94
C VAL A 461 -7.03 29.85 17.45
N THR A 462 -8.29 29.71 17.07
CA THR A 462 -8.76 29.81 15.68
C THR A 462 -9.90 30.79 15.53
N VAL A 463 -10.19 31.21 14.30
CA VAL A 463 -11.42 31.92 13.93
C VAL A 463 -12.13 31.14 12.83
N ARG A 464 -13.42 31.45 12.60
CA ARG A 464 -14.16 30.94 11.45
C ARG A 464 -13.57 31.47 10.15
N ARG A 465 -13.49 30.64 9.10
CA ARG A 465 -13.08 31.08 7.76
C ARG A 465 -14.21 31.83 7.04
N GLY A 466 -15.46 31.40 7.21
CA GLY A 466 -16.60 31.99 6.51
C GLY A 466 -16.48 31.91 4.99
N ASN A 467 -16.78 33.00 4.27
CA ASN A 467 -16.75 33.04 2.81
C ASN A 467 -15.32 33.22 2.28
N TRP A 468 -14.85 32.26 1.47
CA TRP A 468 -13.51 32.26 0.91
C TRP A 468 -13.23 33.37 -0.11
N THR A 469 -14.28 34.01 -0.65
CA THR A 469 -14.15 35.14 -1.58
C THR A 469 -13.91 36.48 -0.87
N ARG A 470 -13.61 36.48 0.43
CA ARG A 470 -13.29 37.67 1.23
C ARG A 470 -12.01 37.46 2.03
N PRO A 471 -11.25 38.55 2.31
CA PRO A 471 -10.12 38.53 3.23
C PRO A 471 -10.47 37.89 4.56
N ALA A 472 -9.54 37.13 5.13
CA ALA A 472 -9.73 36.54 6.44
C ALA A 472 -9.34 37.56 7.52
N ASN A 473 -10.26 37.87 8.43
CA ASN A 473 -10.04 38.87 9.47
C ASN A 473 -8.95 38.44 10.46
N GLY A 474 -8.23 39.44 10.99
CA GLY A 474 -7.40 39.27 12.18
C GLY A 474 -8.24 39.09 13.44
N TYR A 475 -7.60 38.76 14.54
CA TYR A 475 -8.26 38.56 15.84
C TYR A 475 -7.30 38.78 16.99
N ALA A 476 -7.82 38.80 18.22
CA ALA A 476 -7.01 38.94 19.41
C ALA A 476 -7.49 38.05 20.56
N PHE A 477 -6.55 37.73 21.45
CA PHE A 477 -6.79 37.00 22.70
C PHE A 477 -5.86 37.52 23.81
N GLU A 478 -6.12 37.16 25.05
CA GLU A 478 -5.31 37.56 26.21
C GLU A 478 -4.60 36.37 26.84
N VAL A 479 -3.40 36.62 27.36
CA VAL A 479 -2.63 35.68 28.17
C VAL A 479 -2.19 36.36 29.46
N ASP A 480 -2.14 35.62 30.57
CA ASP A 480 -1.80 36.15 31.90
C ASP A 480 -0.31 36.01 32.26
N GLN A 481 0.47 35.32 31.44
CA GLN A 481 1.92 35.18 31.56
C GLN A 481 2.59 35.34 30.19
N PRO A 482 3.92 35.58 30.12
CA PRO A 482 4.64 35.56 28.85
C PRO A 482 4.49 34.22 28.12
N VAL A 483 4.30 34.28 26.81
CA VAL A 483 4.12 33.10 25.94
C VAL A 483 4.93 33.24 24.65
N THR A 484 5.15 32.11 23.98
CA THR A 484 5.56 32.09 22.57
C THR A 484 4.38 31.63 21.73
N VAL A 485 4.00 32.42 20.73
CA VAL A 485 2.96 32.06 19.77
C VAL A 485 3.63 31.51 18.52
N TYR A 486 3.21 30.32 18.11
CA TYR A 486 3.47 29.77 16.79
C TYR A 486 2.26 30.03 15.89
N LEU A 487 2.47 30.68 14.77
CA LEU A 487 1.41 31.10 13.87
C LEU A 487 1.51 30.34 12.56
N ALA A 488 0.52 29.49 12.27
CA ALA A 488 0.39 28.82 10.99
C ALA A 488 -0.28 29.77 9.98
N VAL A 489 0.44 30.01 8.89
CA VAL A 489 0.11 30.98 7.84
C VAL A 489 -0.03 30.24 6.52
N ASP A 490 -1.21 30.34 5.89
CA ASP A 490 -1.48 29.78 4.56
C ASP A 490 -0.45 30.28 3.56
N HIS A 491 0.36 29.37 3.01
CA HIS A 491 1.44 29.75 2.10
C HIS A 491 0.92 30.31 0.77
N ARG A 492 -0.31 29.97 0.36
CA ARG A 492 -0.82 30.33 -0.96
C ARG A 492 -0.89 31.85 -1.13
N GLY A 493 -0.25 32.36 -2.19
CA GLY A 493 -0.12 33.80 -2.45
C GLY A 493 1.01 34.50 -1.66
N ASP A 494 1.76 33.76 -0.84
CA ASP A 494 2.88 34.23 -0.01
C ASP A 494 2.54 35.49 0.82
N PRO A 495 1.60 35.38 1.78
CA PRO A 495 1.17 36.53 2.58
C PRO A 495 2.34 37.16 3.34
N PRO A 496 2.47 38.50 3.33
CA PRO A 496 3.54 39.18 4.01
C PRO A 496 3.38 39.08 5.53
N MET A 497 4.46 38.70 6.22
CA MET A 497 4.49 38.64 7.68
C MET A 497 5.35 39.78 8.24
N PRO A 498 4.90 40.48 9.31
CA PRO A 498 5.74 41.49 9.97
C PRO A 498 7.08 40.90 10.41
N SER A 499 8.17 41.66 10.28
CA SER A 499 9.55 41.24 10.59
C SER A 499 9.78 40.69 12.01
N GLN A 500 8.83 40.96 12.91
CA GLN A 500 8.80 40.50 14.30
C GLN A 500 8.45 39.01 14.43
N TRP A 501 7.89 38.41 13.36
CA TRP A 501 7.58 36.99 13.25
C TRP A 501 8.72 36.27 12.54
N GLN A 502 9.30 35.28 13.22
CA GLN A 502 10.42 34.50 12.68
C GLN A 502 9.91 33.22 12.03
N LEU A 503 10.25 32.99 10.76
CA LEU A 503 9.92 31.74 10.07
C LEU A 503 10.62 30.55 10.75
N THR A 504 9.92 29.43 10.87
CA THR A 504 10.45 28.17 11.42
C THR A 504 10.54 27.10 10.33
N GLN A 505 11.13 25.95 10.65
CA GLN A 505 11.17 24.77 9.77
C GLN A 505 9.89 23.90 9.87
N MET A 506 8.89 24.34 10.63
CA MET A 506 7.65 23.62 10.84
C MET A 506 6.61 24.00 9.78
N GLU A 507 5.79 23.01 9.40
CA GLU A 507 4.67 23.16 8.48
C GLU A 507 3.40 22.56 9.07
N VAL A 508 2.22 23.09 8.71
CA VAL A 508 0.93 22.47 9.06
C VAL A 508 0.18 22.17 7.76
N ARG A 509 -0.22 20.91 7.54
CA ARG A 509 -0.99 20.49 6.36
C ARG A 509 -2.45 20.37 6.69
N TRP A 510 -3.32 20.73 5.75
CA TRP A 510 -4.76 20.75 5.98
C TRP A 510 -5.55 20.62 4.68
N GLY A 511 -6.81 20.22 4.81
CA GLY A 511 -7.72 20.03 3.67
C GLY A 511 -7.15 19.06 2.63
N ASN A 512 -7.32 19.40 1.35
CA ASN A 512 -6.88 18.58 0.22
C ASN A 512 -5.40 18.88 -0.15
N GLY A 513 -4.48 18.69 0.80
CA GLY A 513 -3.04 18.80 0.55
C GLY A 513 -2.47 20.22 0.59
N HIS A 514 -3.19 21.19 1.13
CA HIS A 514 -2.65 22.54 1.38
C HIS A 514 -1.69 22.52 2.58
N HIS A 515 -0.79 23.50 2.64
CA HIS A 515 0.17 23.61 3.72
C HIS A 515 0.42 25.06 4.13
N ASP A 516 0.77 25.22 5.40
CA ASP A 516 1.11 26.47 6.04
C ASP A 516 2.59 26.52 6.39
N ARG A 517 3.18 27.71 6.29
CA ARG A 517 4.45 28.02 6.96
C ARG A 517 4.17 28.43 8.40
N VAL A 518 4.97 27.92 9.33
CA VAL A 518 4.83 28.29 10.75
C VAL A 518 5.84 29.34 11.13
N TYR A 519 5.35 30.46 11.65
CA TYR A 519 6.16 31.54 12.22
C TYR A 519 6.11 31.49 13.74
N LYS A 520 7.11 32.04 14.43
CA LYS A 520 7.12 32.16 15.89
C LYS A 520 7.38 33.58 16.35
N ARG A 521 6.77 33.97 17.46
CA ARG A 521 7.02 35.24 18.15
C ARG A 521 6.69 35.15 19.64
N SER A 522 7.53 35.72 20.48
CA SER A 522 7.27 35.81 21.93
C SER A 522 6.50 37.08 22.28
N PHE A 523 5.59 36.97 23.24
CA PHE A 523 4.74 38.04 23.74
C PHE A 523 4.82 38.12 25.27
N PRO A 524 4.79 39.32 25.87
CA PRO A 524 4.57 39.47 27.31
C PRO A 524 3.12 39.09 27.67
N ALA A 525 2.83 39.01 28.98
CA ALA A 525 1.46 38.93 29.46
C ALA A 525 0.62 40.12 28.94
N GLY A 526 -0.63 39.87 28.55
CA GLY A 526 -1.56 40.87 28.03
C GLY A 526 -2.25 40.46 26.73
N LYS A 527 -2.76 41.46 26.00
CA LYS A 527 -3.46 41.28 24.72
C LYS A 527 -2.47 40.95 23.60
N ILE A 528 -2.73 39.85 22.89
CA ILE A 528 -2.02 39.40 21.69
C ILE A 528 -2.95 39.60 20.49
N SER A 529 -2.46 40.34 19.48
CA SER A 529 -3.18 40.56 18.23
C SER A 529 -2.53 39.76 17.09
N ILE A 530 -3.36 38.99 16.39
CA ILE A 530 -3.02 38.23 15.20
C ILE A 530 -3.51 39.01 13.96
N PRO A 531 -2.65 39.23 12.94
CA PRO A 531 -3.02 40.02 11.77
C PRO A 531 -4.08 39.32 10.91
N ALA A 532 -4.73 40.11 10.04
CA ALA A 532 -5.59 39.59 8.98
C ALA A 532 -4.76 38.94 7.86
N ASN A 533 -5.39 38.02 7.12
CA ASN A 533 -4.85 37.51 5.87
C ASN A 533 -5.64 38.08 4.70
N GLU A 534 -5.09 39.13 4.08
CA GLU A 534 -5.70 39.86 2.96
C GLU A 534 -5.16 39.41 1.59
N THR A 535 -4.31 38.39 1.56
CA THR A 535 -3.65 37.93 0.35
C THR A 535 -4.59 37.07 -0.50
N GLU A 536 -4.76 37.47 -1.76
CA GLU A 536 -5.35 36.62 -2.79
C GLU A 536 -4.30 35.64 -3.33
N HIS A 537 -4.67 34.37 -3.43
CA HIS A 537 -3.82 33.36 -4.08
C HIS A 537 -4.23 33.09 -5.53
N THR A 538 -5.49 33.39 -5.86
CA THR A 538 -6.06 33.44 -7.21
C THR A 538 -7.10 34.55 -7.22
N PRO A 539 -7.37 35.21 -8.37
CA PRO A 539 -8.30 36.34 -8.42
C PRO A 539 -9.64 36.04 -7.73
N GLY A 540 -9.98 36.81 -6.70
CA GLY A 540 -11.21 36.65 -5.92
C GLY A 540 -11.23 35.49 -4.91
N SER A 541 -10.08 34.84 -4.66
CA SER A 541 -9.92 33.76 -3.67
C SER A 541 -8.83 34.11 -2.65
N PHE A 542 -9.21 34.23 -1.37
CA PHE A 542 -8.30 34.63 -0.31
C PHE A 542 -7.85 33.43 0.54
N GLY A 543 -6.64 33.52 1.09
CA GLY A 543 -6.09 32.51 1.99
C GLY A 543 -6.88 32.29 3.29
N MET A 544 -6.48 31.28 4.07
CA MET A 544 -7.07 30.98 5.37
C MET A 544 -6.70 32.01 6.45
N PRO A 545 -7.54 32.25 7.47
CA PRO A 545 -7.14 33.00 8.66
C PRO A 545 -5.93 32.36 9.31
N HIS A 546 -5.11 33.08 10.05
CA HIS A 546 -3.97 32.45 10.74
C HIS A 546 -4.42 31.62 11.95
N THR A 547 -3.78 30.47 12.20
CA THR A 547 -3.99 29.67 13.41
C THR A 547 -2.86 29.92 14.40
N ALA A 548 -3.21 30.30 15.64
CA ALA A 548 -2.23 30.56 16.69
C ALA A 548 -2.16 29.38 17.68
N PHE A 549 -0.97 28.80 17.84
CA PHE A 549 -0.65 27.83 18.87
C PHE A 549 0.14 28.53 19.97
N VAL A 550 -0.29 28.40 21.23
CA VAL A 550 0.25 29.18 22.34
C VAL A 550 1.10 28.29 23.24
N GLU A 551 2.42 28.49 23.21
CA GLU A 551 3.39 27.80 24.07
C GLU A 551 3.67 28.60 25.34
N GLY A 552 3.50 27.95 26.49
CA GLY A 552 3.72 28.50 27.83
C GLY A 552 2.68 28.00 28.84
N ASN A 553 2.83 28.39 30.11
CA ASN A 553 1.91 28.02 31.18
C ASN A 553 0.78 29.04 31.41
N ALA A 554 0.61 29.99 30.49
CA ALA A 554 -0.38 31.06 30.62
C ALA A 554 -1.80 30.55 30.40
N ALA A 555 -2.77 31.08 31.14
CA ALA A 555 -4.18 30.91 30.84
C ALA A 555 -4.54 31.77 29.61
N VAL A 556 -5.03 31.13 28.54
CA VAL A 556 -5.53 31.82 27.35
C VAL A 556 -6.99 32.22 27.58
N LYS A 557 -7.30 33.51 27.43
CA LYS A 557 -8.67 34.05 27.56
C LYS A 557 -9.10 34.70 26.26
N MET A 558 -10.31 34.37 25.82
CA MET A 558 -10.88 34.94 24.59
C MET A 558 -11.48 36.31 24.84
N ILE A 559 -11.21 37.26 23.94
CA ILE A 559 -11.80 38.60 23.98
C ILE A 559 -13.20 38.54 23.36
N ARG A 560 -14.21 38.96 24.11
CA ARG A 560 -15.61 38.92 23.67
C ARG A 560 -15.81 39.81 22.44
N GLY A 561 -16.39 39.25 21.37
CA GLY A 561 -16.72 39.97 20.14
C GLY A 561 -15.71 39.83 18.99
N GLU A 562 -14.51 39.29 19.24
CA GLU A 562 -13.44 39.12 18.24
C GLU A 562 -13.55 37.80 17.44
N GLY A 563 -14.59 36.98 17.69
CA GLY A 563 -14.90 35.77 16.91
C GLY A 563 -13.92 34.59 17.08
N ALA A 564 -12.88 34.74 17.88
CA ALA A 564 -11.87 33.71 18.10
C ALA A 564 -12.33 32.65 19.12
N THR A 565 -11.91 31.41 18.89
CA THR A 565 -12.25 30.22 19.67
C THR A 565 -10.99 29.60 20.22
N LEU A 566 -10.94 29.39 21.54
CA LEU A 566 -9.91 28.61 22.19
C LEU A 566 -10.26 27.13 22.10
N ASN A 567 -9.45 26.39 21.36
CA ASN A 567 -9.51 24.94 21.30
C ASN A 567 -8.47 24.42 22.29
N LYS A 568 -8.93 23.66 23.28
CA LYS A 568 -8.01 22.92 24.14
C LYS A 568 -7.39 21.80 23.29
N PRO A 569 -6.09 21.52 23.46
CA PRO A 569 -5.48 20.39 22.79
C PRO A 569 -6.28 19.15 23.20
N GLN A 570 -6.85 18.42 22.25
CA GLN A 570 -7.37 17.07 22.49
C GLN A 570 -6.21 16.06 22.66
N ALA A 571 -5.07 16.51 23.18
CA ALA A 571 -4.05 15.62 23.64
C ALA A 571 -4.69 14.76 24.74
N SER A 572 -4.88 13.48 24.40
CA SER A 572 -5.22 12.40 25.31
C SER A 572 -6.28 12.75 26.36
N GLN A 573 -7.52 12.98 25.93
CA GLN A 573 -8.59 12.39 26.75
C GLN A 573 -8.56 10.88 26.48
N GLN A 574 -7.56 10.20 27.06
CA GLN A 574 -7.74 8.82 27.44
C GLN A 574 -9.06 8.81 28.19
N SER A 575 -9.98 7.95 27.76
CA SER A 575 -11.18 7.72 28.53
C SER A 575 -10.73 7.41 29.96
N LYS A 576 -11.16 8.22 30.94
CA LYS A 576 -10.87 7.95 32.37
C LYS A 576 -11.29 6.51 32.76
N LYS A 577 -12.18 5.89 31.98
CA LYS A 577 -12.62 4.51 32.12
C LYS A 577 -11.48 3.48 31.95
N PHE A 578 -10.49 3.75 31.10
CA PHE A 578 -9.46 2.77 30.69
C PHE A 578 -8.04 3.14 31.14
N ALA A 579 -7.91 4.12 32.03
CA ALA A 579 -6.62 4.51 32.60
C ALA A 579 -6.19 3.51 33.67
N VAL A 580 -5.05 2.85 33.46
CA VAL A 580 -4.42 1.97 34.44
C VAL A 580 -3.25 2.72 35.09
N PRO A 581 -3.24 2.93 36.41
CA PRO A 581 -2.11 3.53 37.12
C PRO A 581 -0.80 2.75 36.93
N ALA A 582 0.35 3.42 36.94
CA ALA A 582 1.65 2.79 36.73
C ALA A 582 2.05 1.78 37.82
N ASP A 583 1.49 1.91 39.02
CA ASP A 583 1.66 0.98 40.14
C ASP A 583 0.68 -0.21 40.12
N SER A 584 -0.19 -0.28 39.11
CA SER A 584 -1.10 -1.40 38.88
C SER A 584 -0.75 -2.13 37.59
N SER A 585 -0.91 -3.46 37.60
CA SER A 585 -0.78 -4.29 36.39
C SER A 585 -2.11 -4.77 35.83
N VAL A 586 -2.11 -5.08 34.54
CA VAL A 586 -3.13 -5.84 33.83
C VAL A 586 -2.58 -7.24 33.60
N GLN A 587 -3.38 -8.27 33.89
CA GLN A 587 -3.05 -9.64 33.55
C GLN A 587 -3.58 -9.95 32.14
N PHE A 588 -2.69 -10.32 31.24
CA PHE A 588 -3.04 -10.89 29.94
C PHE A 588 -2.99 -12.42 30.04
N THR A 589 -4.06 -13.09 29.64
CA THR A 589 -4.04 -14.55 29.44
C THR A 589 -3.98 -14.84 27.94
N MET A 590 -3.04 -15.68 27.52
CA MET A 590 -2.87 -16.15 26.14
C MET A 590 -3.33 -17.60 26.02
N GLN A 591 -4.20 -17.86 25.05
CA GLN A 591 -4.63 -19.20 24.65
C GLN A 591 -4.18 -19.54 23.24
N ILE A 592 -4.02 -20.84 22.97
CA ILE A 592 -3.75 -21.40 21.64
C ILE A 592 -4.82 -22.39 21.21
N ASP A 593 -5.05 -22.49 19.90
CA ASP A 593 -5.75 -23.61 19.24
C ASP A 593 -4.74 -24.37 18.36
N PRO A 594 -4.20 -25.51 18.84
CA PRO A 594 -3.18 -26.28 18.12
C PRO A 594 -3.68 -26.94 16.82
N ASN A 595 -4.99 -27.17 16.72
CA ASN A 595 -5.56 -28.01 15.68
C ASN A 595 -6.51 -27.27 14.75
N GLY A 596 -6.80 -25.99 15.01
CA GLY A 596 -7.78 -25.22 14.24
C GLY A 596 -9.20 -25.77 14.42
N THR A 597 -9.49 -26.31 15.60
CA THR A 597 -10.75 -27.01 15.92
C THR A 597 -11.65 -26.22 16.86
N ASN A 598 -11.24 -25.00 17.23
CA ASN A 598 -11.86 -24.17 18.26
C ASN A 598 -11.79 -24.79 19.67
N GLU A 599 -10.82 -25.68 19.89
CA GLU A 599 -10.46 -26.23 21.19
C GLU A 599 -9.25 -25.46 21.74
N TRP A 600 -9.47 -24.66 22.78
CA TRP A 600 -8.48 -23.70 23.28
C TRP A 600 -7.78 -24.19 24.55
N VAL A 601 -6.46 -23.99 24.60
CA VAL A 601 -5.61 -24.34 25.74
C VAL A 601 -4.92 -23.09 26.26
N ASP A 602 -4.96 -22.87 27.58
CA ASP A 602 -4.18 -21.82 28.24
C ASP A 602 -2.69 -22.09 28.06
N LEU A 603 -1.97 -21.14 27.47
CA LEU A 603 -0.54 -21.26 27.23
C LEU A 603 0.26 -20.50 28.30
N ARG A 604 -0.07 -19.22 28.52
CA ARG A 604 0.73 -18.34 29.38
C ARG A 604 -0.06 -17.13 29.86
N GLU A 605 0.36 -16.59 31.00
CA GLU A 605 -0.09 -15.29 31.51
C GLU A 605 1.06 -14.29 31.57
N PHE A 606 0.74 -13.01 31.38
CA PHE A 606 1.69 -11.89 31.43
C PHE A 606 1.12 -10.79 32.33
N SER A 607 1.94 -10.28 33.24
CA SER A 607 1.63 -9.10 34.06
C SER A 607 2.28 -7.87 33.46
N VAL A 608 1.49 -6.88 33.06
CA VAL A 608 2.00 -5.66 32.41
C VAL A 608 1.51 -4.44 33.18
N ALA A 609 2.43 -3.63 33.70
CA ALA A 609 2.11 -2.42 34.45
C ALA A 609 1.53 -1.31 33.54
N GLY A 610 0.75 -0.39 34.12
CA GLY A 610 0.20 0.75 33.38
C GLY A 610 1.30 1.63 32.77
N GLY A 611 1.26 1.83 31.45
CA GLY A 611 2.29 2.59 30.71
C GLY A 611 3.55 1.78 30.37
N ASP A 612 3.56 0.48 30.67
CA ASP A 612 4.69 -0.43 30.42
C ASP A 612 4.38 -1.43 29.29
N SER A 613 5.39 -2.21 28.93
CA SER A 613 5.32 -3.20 27.86
C SER A 613 6.14 -4.46 28.16
N VAL A 614 5.78 -5.56 27.51
CA VAL A 614 6.50 -6.83 27.56
C VAL A 614 6.81 -7.27 26.14
N VAL A 615 8.03 -7.78 25.93
CA VAL A 615 8.44 -8.42 24.68
C VAL A 615 8.80 -9.86 24.96
N GLU A 616 8.22 -10.79 24.21
CA GLU A 616 8.45 -12.23 24.34
C GLU A 616 8.74 -12.83 22.96
N LEU A 617 9.81 -13.62 22.84
CA LEU A 617 9.99 -14.48 21.68
C LEU A 617 9.25 -15.79 21.96
N LEU A 618 8.22 -16.08 21.17
CA LEU A 618 7.52 -17.35 21.30
C LEU A 618 8.42 -18.50 20.78
N PRO A 619 8.34 -19.70 21.39
CA PRO A 619 9.17 -20.84 20.97
C PRO A 619 8.97 -21.18 19.49
N GLU A 620 10.05 -21.53 18.80
CA GLU A 620 9.99 -21.90 17.37
C GLU A 620 9.13 -23.16 17.17
N GLU A 621 9.22 -24.09 18.12
CA GLU A 621 8.49 -25.35 18.19
C GLU A 621 7.03 -25.21 18.65
N LEU A 622 6.53 -24.00 18.92
CA LEU A 622 5.15 -23.79 19.33
C LEU A 622 4.18 -24.20 18.19
N GLU A 623 3.53 -25.35 18.38
CA GLU A 623 2.47 -25.87 17.52
C GLU A 623 1.13 -25.21 17.85
N ALA A 624 0.80 -24.16 17.11
CA ALA A 624 -0.46 -23.44 17.23
C ALA A 624 -0.95 -23.01 15.85
N VAL A 625 -2.24 -23.20 15.57
CA VAL A 625 -2.87 -22.58 14.41
C VAL A 625 -3.20 -21.13 14.74
N TRP A 626 -3.91 -20.94 15.86
CA TRP A 626 -4.40 -19.65 16.31
C TRP A 626 -3.93 -19.33 17.73
N VAL A 627 -3.81 -18.02 18.01
CA VAL A 627 -3.66 -17.48 19.36
C VAL A 627 -4.79 -16.50 19.66
N ARG A 628 -5.16 -16.36 20.93
CA ARG A 628 -6.08 -15.30 21.38
C ARG A 628 -5.72 -14.82 22.79
N PHE A 629 -6.18 -13.62 23.12
CA PHE A 629 -5.81 -12.94 24.36
C PHE A 629 -7.04 -12.41 25.08
N LYS A 630 -7.00 -12.35 26.42
CA LYS A 630 -7.97 -11.61 27.25
C LYS A 630 -7.22 -10.82 28.31
N THR A 631 -7.86 -9.81 28.87
CA THR A 631 -7.35 -9.05 30.03
C THR A 631 -8.25 -9.25 31.24
N ASP A 632 -7.69 -9.18 32.45
CA ASP A 632 -8.44 -9.27 33.72
C ASP A 632 -9.26 -8.00 34.06
N ARG A 633 -9.05 -6.92 33.31
CA ARG A 633 -9.72 -5.63 33.51
C ARG A 633 -9.84 -4.84 32.22
N ASP A 634 -10.77 -3.87 32.24
CA ASP A 634 -10.91 -2.84 31.23
C ASP A 634 -9.59 -2.05 31.11
N CYS A 635 -8.99 -2.00 29.92
CA CYS A 635 -7.77 -1.22 29.67
C CYS A 635 -7.63 -0.81 28.21
N MET A 636 -6.69 0.12 27.97
CA MET A 636 -6.12 0.30 26.64
C MET A 636 -5.00 -0.72 26.45
N ALA A 637 -5.09 -1.58 25.43
CA ALA A 637 -4.14 -2.68 25.23
C ALA A 637 -3.55 -2.70 23.82
N THR A 638 -2.30 -3.16 23.74
CA THR A 638 -1.64 -3.56 22.50
C THR A 638 -1.18 -5.01 22.64
N VAL A 639 -1.49 -5.82 21.63
CA VAL A 639 -1.00 -7.18 21.41
C VAL A 639 -0.63 -7.27 19.95
N PHE A 640 0.66 -7.21 19.64
CA PHE A 640 1.17 -7.14 18.28
C PHE A 640 2.30 -8.14 18.07
N LEU A 641 2.35 -8.77 16.90
CA LEU A 641 3.34 -9.76 16.55
C LEU A 641 4.10 -9.35 15.31
N HIS A 642 5.41 -9.56 15.34
CA HIS A 642 6.24 -9.68 14.13
C HIS A 642 6.56 -11.14 13.93
N GLN A 643 6.24 -11.65 12.74
CA GLN A 643 6.34 -13.07 12.43
C GLN A 643 7.12 -13.27 11.13
N ALA A 644 7.95 -14.31 11.09
CA ALA A 644 8.66 -14.71 9.87
C ALA A 644 8.92 -16.22 9.82
N SER A 645 8.84 -16.80 8.63
CA SER A 645 9.37 -18.14 8.34
C SER A 645 10.79 -18.07 7.78
N ALA A 646 11.48 -19.20 7.77
CA ALA A 646 12.62 -19.42 6.90
C ALA A 646 12.23 -19.08 5.46
N TYR A 647 13.17 -18.47 4.76
CA TYR A 647 13.00 -18.08 3.38
C TYR A 647 13.73 -19.12 2.51
N PRO A 648 13.01 -19.98 1.76
CA PRO A 648 13.64 -21.05 0.99
C PRO A 648 14.66 -20.52 -0.02
N ASN A 649 14.48 -19.29 -0.46
CA ASN A 649 15.33 -18.62 -1.43
C ASN A 649 16.33 -17.63 -0.79
N GLN A 650 16.89 -18.00 0.37
CA GLN A 650 17.93 -17.23 1.05
C GLN A 650 19.21 -17.04 0.23
N GLN A 651 19.49 -17.94 -0.72
CA GLN A 651 20.67 -17.84 -1.58
C GLN A 651 20.45 -16.85 -2.73
N ARG A 652 21.48 -16.04 -3.00
CA ARG A 652 21.47 -15.08 -4.11
C ARG A 652 21.49 -15.82 -5.45
N HIS A 653 20.63 -15.42 -6.38
CA HIS A 653 20.62 -15.93 -7.75
C HIS A 653 21.60 -15.13 -8.62
N GLU A 654 22.89 -15.25 -8.35
CA GLU A 654 23.92 -14.45 -9.02
C GLU A 654 23.89 -14.63 -10.55
N GLU A 655 23.61 -15.85 -11.04
CA GLU A 655 23.50 -16.16 -12.46
C GLU A 655 22.38 -15.38 -13.17
N LEU A 656 21.23 -15.21 -12.52
CA LEU A 656 20.07 -14.47 -13.07
C LEU A 656 20.44 -12.99 -13.35
N PHE A 657 21.31 -12.42 -12.52
CA PHE A 657 21.74 -11.02 -12.59
C PHE A 657 23.17 -10.84 -13.12
N ALA A 658 23.78 -11.89 -13.67
CA ALA A 658 25.18 -11.85 -14.11
C ALA A 658 25.42 -10.81 -15.23
N GLY A 659 24.40 -10.52 -16.02
CA GLY A 659 24.45 -9.50 -17.07
C GLY A 659 24.40 -8.05 -16.57
N LEU A 660 24.01 -7.81 -15.31
CA LEU A 660 24.03 -6.47 -14.72
C LEU A 660 25.41 -6.14 -14.17
N ALA A 661 25.86 -4.91 -14.43
CA ALA A 661 27.12 -4.39 -13.92
C ALA A 661 27.15 -4.39 -12.40
N ASP A 662 28.25 -4.87 -11.84
CA ASP A 662 28.54 -4.76 -10.42
C ASP A 662 28.87 -3.30 -10.10
N VAL A 663 28.70 -2.91 -8.83
CA VAL A 663 28.82 -1.51 -8.40
C VAL A 663 30.23 -0.93 -8.65
N ASP A 664 31.26 -1.78 -8.63
CA ASP A 664 32.65 -1.45 -8.90
C ASP A 664 33.07 -1.64 -10.37
N ASP A 665 32.17 -2.10 -11.24
CA ASP A 665 32.43 -2.20 -12.67
C ASP A 665 32.58 -0.79 -13.28
N SER A 666 33.69 -0.59 -13.99
CA SER A 666 34.00 0.66 -14.69
C SER A 666 33.16 0.88 -15.97
N GLN A 667 32.51 -0.17 -16.49
CA GLN A 667 31.84 -0.19 -17.79
C GLN A 667 30.40 -0.72 -17.69
N ALA A 668 29.46 0.17 -17.36
CA ALA A 668 28.03 -0.10 -17.40
C ALA A 668 27.36 0.61 -18.59
N ILE A 669 26.31 0.01 -19.14
CA ILE A 669 25.43 0.63 -20.14
C ILE A 669 24.30 1.32 -19.38
N GLU A 670 24.43 2.63 -19.22
CA GLU A 670 23.49 3.45 -18.45
C GLU A 670 22.52 4.16 -19.38
N SER A 671 21.24 4.15 -19.01
CA SER A 671 20.18 4.84 -19.76
C SER A 671 18.99 5.13 -18.86
N PHE A 672 18.25 6.19 -19.17
CA PHE A 672 16.95 6.48 -18.59
C PHE A 672 15.86 5.83 -19.44
N VAL A 673 14.94 5.12 -18.80
CA VAL A 673 13.93 4.30 -19.47
C VAL A 673 12.52 4.87 -19.27
N TYR A 674 11.72 4.89 -20.33
CA TYR A 674 10.36 5.43 -20.31
C TYR A 674 9.42 4.64 -21.23
N PRO A 675 8.40 3.95 -20.67
CA PRO A 675 7.33 3.36 -21.48
C PRO A 675 6.68 4.46 -22.33
N ALA A 676 6.76 4.34 -23.66
CA ALA A 676 6.40 5.44 -24.54
C ALA A 676 4.93 5.84 -24.38
N GLN A 677 4.67 7.15 -24.47
CA GLN A 677 3.28 7.65 -24.57
C GLN A 677 2.76 7.59 -26.01
N ARG A 678 3.66 7.67 -27.00
CA ARG A 678 3.33 7.78 -28.43
C ARG A 678 3.25 6.45 -29.18
N SER A 679 3.72 5.36 -28.60
CA SER A 679 3.76 4.01 -29.19
C SER A 679 3.75 2.95 -28.08
N ARG A 680 3.84 1.66 -28.40
CA ARG A 680 3.99 0.58 -27.40
C ARG A 680 5.44 0.29 -27.02
N ASP A 681 6.37 1.04 -27.59
CA ASP A 681 7.81 0.81 -27.43
C ASP A 681 8.32 1.38 -26.11
N LEU A 682 9.53 1.01 -25.74
CA LEU A 682 10.23 1.58 -24.60
C LEU A 682 11.24 2.61 -25.11
N ARG A 683 11.20 3.86 -24.61
CA ARG A 683 12.18 4.89 -24.98
C ARG A 683 13.37 4.86 -24.04
N LEU A 684 14.56 5.06 -24.58
CA LEU A 684 15.82 5.14 -23.86
C LEU A 684 16.52 6.46 -24.17
N LEU A 685 17.01 7.15 -23.14
CA LEU A 685 17.89 8.32 -23.27
C LEU A 685 19.22 8.04 -22.57
N THR A 686 20.33 8.38 -23.22
CA THR A 686 21.68 8.21 -22.66
C THR A 686 22.25 9.54 -22.18
N GLY A 687 23.21 9.49 -21.25
CA GLY A 687 23.88 10.69 -20.72
C GLY A 687 24.65 11.50 -21.77
N ASP A 688 25.06 10.87 -22.88
CA ASP A 688 25.73 11.53 -24.02
C ASP A 688 24.75 12.10 -25.06
N GLY A 689 23.45 12.16 -24.76
CA GLY A 689 22.45 12.82 -25.59
C GLY A 689 21.96 12.00 -26.79
N LYS A 690 22.10 10.68 -26.77
CA LYS A 690 21.49 9.78 -27.76
C LYS A 690 20.12 9.30 -27.28
N ALA A 691 19.29 8.91 -28.22
CA ALA A 691 17.96 8.36 -27.96
C ALA A 691 17.72 7.11 -28.80
N PHE A 692 16.98 6.17 -28.21
CA PHE A 692 16.59 4.92 -28.85
C PHE A 692 15.16 4.54 -28.49
N GLU A 693 14.52 3.76 -29.35
CA GLU A 693 13.33 2.98 -29.04
C GLU A 693 13.70 1.50 -28.99
N PHE A 694 13.27 0.80 -27.94
CA PHE A 694 13.29 -0.64 -27.84
C PHE A 694 11.90 -1.18 -28.21
N THR A 695 11.83 -1.85 -29.35
CA THR A 695 10.56 -2.08 -30.05
C THR A 695 9.74 -3.22 -29.44
N LYS A 696 8.41 -3.00 -29.31
CA LYS A 696 7.46 -3.95 -28.74
C LYS A 696 7.40 -5.30 -29.47
N ASN A 697 7.46 -5.25 -30.81
CA ASN A 697 7.21 -6.42 -31.63
C ASN A 697 8.47 -7.28 -31.82
N ALA A 698 9.63 -6.63 -32.01
CA ALA A 698 10.88 -7.30 -32.37
C ALA A 698 11.87 -7.46 -31.20
N PHE A 699 11.71 -6.67 -30.11
CA PHE A 699 12.67 -6.59 -29.00
C PHE A 699 14.06 -6.18 -29.49
N GLN A 700 14.11 -5.10 -30.27
CA GLN A 700 15.32 -4.56 -30.89
C GLN A 700 15.46 -3.08 -30.61
N PHE A 701 16.70 -2.60 -30.54
CA PHE A 701 17.02 -1.18 -30.41
C PHE A 701 17.01 -0.50 -31.78
N GLU A 702 16.29 0.61 -31.88
CA GLU A 702 16.27 1.48 -33.06
C GLU A 702 16.64 2.91 -32.63
N SER A 703 17.46 3.61 -33.42
CA SER A 703 17.80 5.01 -33.13
C SER A 703 16.57 5.91 -33.24
N ASP A 704 16.43 6.83 -32.28
CA ASP A 704 15.36 7.82 -32.20
C ASP A 704 15.95 9.23 -32.11
N GLU A 705 15.11 10.24 -32.33
CA GLU A 705 15.47 11.64 -32.11
C GLU A 705 15.49 11.97 -30.62
N PHE A 706 16.52 12.71 -30.18
CA PHE A 706 16.62 13.15 -28.79
C PHE A 706 15.50 14.13 -28.44
N ASP A 707 14.76 13.80 -27.37
CA ASP A 707 13.61 14.56 -26.90
C ASP A 707 13.96 15.29 -25.60
N SER A 708 14.20 16.60 -25.71
CA SER A 708 14.59 17.42 -24.56
C SER A 708 13.52 17.51 -23.48
N LYS A 709 12.24 17.40 -23.83
CA LYS A 709 11.14 17.41 -22.86
C LYS A 709 11.08 16.10 -22.09
N LEU A 710 11.33 14.98 -22.78
CA LEU A 710 11.46 13.69 -22.10
C LEU A 710 12.70 13.68 -21.20
N ALA A 711 13.83 14.25 -21.64
CA ALA A 711 15.03 14.36 -20.82
C ALA A 711 14.78 15.16 -19.53
N GLU A 712 14.11 16.31 -19.63
CA GLU A 712 13.69 17.11 -18.45
C GLU A 712 12.78 16.30 -17.52
N LYS A 713 11.83 15.54 -18.08
CA LYS A 713 10.92 14.68 -17.33
C LYS A 713 11.61 13.52 -16.62
N LEU A 714 12.69 12.98 -17.20
CA LEU A 714 13.46 11.84 -16.65
C LEU A 714 14.62 12.28 -15.76
N GLN A 715 14.81 13.58 -15.52
CA GLN A 715 15.84 14.09 -14.63
C GLN A 715 15.74 13.45 -13.24
N VAL A 716 16.89 13.00 -12.71
CA VAL A 716 16.98 12.40 -11.37
C VAL A 716 17.47 13.45 -10.39
N GLU A 717 16.68 13.67 -9.33
CA GLU A 717 17.14 14.34 -8.11
C GLU A 717 17.09 13.30 -6.97
N PRO A 718 18.10 13.24 -6.10
CA PRO A 718 18.11 12.28 -5.01
C PRO A 718 17.00 12.59 -3.99
N GLU A 719 16.21 11.58 -3.62
CA GLU A 719 15.19 11.69 -2.56
C GLU A 719 15.77 11.54 -1.14
N PHE A 720 17.09 11.39 -1.03
CA PHE A 720 17.80 11.10 0.20
C PHE A 720 19.07 11.94 0.33
N THR A 721 19.58 12.01 1.55
CA THR A 721 20.93 12.48 1.86
C THR A 721 21.70 11.37 2.56
N VAL A 722 23.03 11.43 2.57
CA VAL A 722 23.88 10.46 3.27
C VAL A 722 24.75 11.20 4.27
N ASP A 723 24.81 10.70 5.50
CA ASP A 723 25.79 11.14 6.49
C ASP A 723 26.75 9.98 6.87
N GLU A 724 27.63 10.22 7.84
CA GLU A 724 28.61 9.20 8.28
C GLU A 724 27.92 7.93 8.81
N ALA A 725 26.71 8.06 9.36
CA ALA A 725 26.01 6.98 10.01
C ALA A 725 25.08 6.22 9.06
N SER A 726 24.39 6.92 8.15
CA SER A 726 23.20 6.37 7.50
C SER A 726 22.79 7.11 6.22
N VAL A 727 21.90 6.49 5.46
CA VAL A 727 21.08 7.19 4.48
C VAL A 727 19.86 7.79 5.19
N ILE A 728 19.46 9.00 4.82
CA ILE A 728 18.36 9.73 5.45
C ILE A 728 17.32 10.09 4.40
N VAL A 729 16.08 9.68 4.65
CA VAL A 729 14.88 10.11 3.90
C VAL A 729 14.00 10.94 4.83
N ARG A 730 13.29 11.92 4.27
CA ARG A 730 12.42 12.82 5.04
C ARG A 730 10.96 12.60 4.71
N TYR A 731 10.15 12.38 5.74
CA TYR A 731 8.71 12.20 5.58
C TYR A 731 7.94 12.81 6.76
N GLN A 732 6.89 13.58 6.43
CA GLN A 732 6.06 14.31 7.41
C GLN A 732 6.88 15.09 8.47
N GLY A 733 7.96 15.74 8.04
CA GLY A 733 8.82 16.54 8.92
C GLY A 733 9.75 15.74 9.84
N ARG A 734 9.80 14.41 9.69
CA ARG A 734 10.70 13.51 10.42
C ARG A 734 11.76 12.95 9.48
N ASN A 735 12.93 12.66 10.05
CA ASN A 735 13.98 11.91 9.38
C ASN A 735 13.80 10.43 9.70
N TYR A 736 13.92 9.60 8.67
CA TYR A 736 14.01 8.15 8.78
C TYR A 736 15.36 7.72 8.20
N ARG A 737 16.07 6.88 8.95
CA ARG A 737 17.43 6.46 8.64
C ARG A 737 17.43 5.03 8.13
N LEU A 738 18.08 4.81 7.00
CA LEU A 738 18.20 3.52 6.33
C LEU A 738 19.66 3.02 6.42
N PRO A 739 19.87 1.70 6.44
CA PRO A 739 21.20 1.12 6.37
C PRO A 739 21.91 1.48 5.06
N LYS A 740 23.24 1.65 5.15
CA LYS A 740 24.13 1.81 4.01
C LYS A 740 24.53 0.43 3.48
N GLY A 741 24.51 0.30 2.16
CA GLY A 741 25.22 -0.76 1.43
C GLY A 741 26.68 -0.39 1.21
N ASP A 742 27.20 -0.66 0.01
CA ASP A 742 28.57 -0.30 -0.37
C ASP A 742 28.83 1.23 -0.32
N ALA A 743 30.04 1.63 0.08
CA ALA A 743 30.42 3.04 0.19
C ALA A 743 30.53 3.76 -1.17
N ILE A 744 30.62 3.02 -2.28
CA ILE A 744 30.55 3.60 -3.63
C ILE A 744 29.25 4.37 -3.84
N TYR A 745 28.16 3.95 -3.19
CA TYR A 745 26.86 4.62 -3.25
C TYR A 745 26.75 5.90 -2.41
N ASP A 746 27.78 6.27 -1.63
CA ASP A 746 27.79 7.51 -0.83
C ASP A 746 27.70 8.78 -1.69
N LYS A 747 27.96 8.65 -2.99
CA LYS A 747 28.03 9.73 -3.99
C LYS A 747 27.40 9.27 -5.32
N PRO A 748 27.01 10.19 -6.21
CA PRO A 748 26.50 9.80 -7.52
C PRO A 748 27.57 9.06 -8.34
N PHE A 749 27.12 8.24 -9.28
CA PHE A 749 27.98 7.68 -10.33
C PHE A 749 28.43 8.78 -11.31
N GLU A 750 29.31 8.45 -12.24
CA GLU A 750 29.72 9.37 -13.32
C GLU A 750 28.52 9.86 -14.15
N SER A 751 27.50 9.01 -14.32
CA SER A 751 26.21 9.34 -14.97
C SER A 751 25.23 10.15 -14.11
N GLY A 752 25.57 10.40 -12.84
CA GLY A 752 24.68 11.04 -11.88
C GLY A 752 24.10 10.06 -10.85
N TRP A 753 23.08 10.49 -10.13
CA TRP A 753 22.37 9.62 -9.18
C TRP A 753 21.51 8.60 -9.95
N PRO A 754 21.51 7.31 -9.54
CA PRO A 754 20.52 6.37 -10.03
C PRO A 754 19.12 6.78 -9.58
N ARG A 755 18.09 6.33 -10.31
CA ARG A 755 16.69 6.60 -9.94
C ARG A 755 16.41 6.04 -8.55
N ALA A 756 16.11 6.93 -7.59
CA ALA A 756 15.86 6.53 -6.22
C ALA A 756 14.50 5.86 -6.03
N LEU A 757 13.46 6.30 -6.74
CA LEU A 757 12.08 5.90 -6.49
C LEU A 757 11.28 5.84 -7.79
N ARG A 758 10.51 4.76 -7.98
CA ARG A 758 9.56 4.65 -9.10
C ARG A 758 8.40 3.71 -8.78
N GLU A 759 7.23 4.05 -9.28
CA GLU A 759 6.10 3.14 -9.36
C GLU A 759 6.29 2.15 -10.51
N VAL A 760 6.37 0.87 -10.18
CA VAL A 760 6.62 -0.24 -11.12
C VAL A 760 5.48 -1.25 -11.15
N GLU A 761 4.64 -1.27 -10.13
CA GLU A 761 3.36 -1.96 -10.13
C GLU A 761 2.33 -0.90 -9.76
N SER A 762 1.11 -0.97 -10.30
CA SER A 762 0.10 0.06 -10.02
C SER A 762 -0.01 0.27 -8.51
N GLU A 763 0.17 1.52 -8.08
CA GLU A 763 0.05 1.95 -6.68
C GLU A 763 1.08 1.34 -5.73
N ARG A 764 2.15 0.75 -6.27
CA ARG A 764 3.29 0.20 -5.52
C ARG A 764 4.59 0.80 -6.00
N THR A 765 5.20 1.55 -5.09
CA THR A 765 6.45 2.23 -5.36
C THR A 765 7.62 1.39 -4.84
N ILE A 766 8.62 1.19 -5.69
CA ILE A 766 9.89 0.57 -5.31
C ILE A 766 10.95 1.67 -5.27
N ALA A 767 11.72 1.70 -4.20
CA ALA A 767 12.90 2.54 -4.07
C ALA A 767 14.16 1.71 -4.32
N ASN A 768 15.16 2.27 -4.98
CA ASN A 768 16.52 1.72 -5.09
C ASN A 768 17.49 2.72 -4.47
N ILE A 769 17.92 2.45 -3.24
CA ILE A 769 18.74 3.38 -2.46
C ILE A 769 19.89 2.61 -1.82
N HIS A 770 21.12 3.07 -2.09
CA HIS A 770 22.35 2.52 -1.50
C HIS A 770 22.57 1.02 -1.71
N GLY A 771 22.17 0.51 -2.87
CA GLY A 771 22.26 -0.93 -3.19
C GLY A 771 21.21 -1.78 -2.48
N THR A 772 20.03 -1.22 -2.20
CA THR A 772 18.91 -1.98 -1.64
C THR A 772 17.60 -1.51 -2.27
N PHE A 773 16.80 -2.48 -2.69
CA PHE A 773 15.42 -2.26 -3.09
C PHE A 773 14.52 -2.23 -1.85
N TYR A 774 13.61 -1.25 -1.77
CA TYR A 774 12.61 -1.12 -0.72
C TYR A 774 11.23 -0.99 -1.35
N GLU A 775 10.22 -1.63 -0.76
CA GLU A 775 8.82 -1.32 -1.07
C GLU A 775 8.36 -0.17 -0.18
N VAL A 776 7.81 0.87 -0.81
CA VAL A 776 7.34 2.09 -0.15
C VAL A 776 5.83 2.23 -0.42
N PRO A 777 4.98 2.06 0.61
CA PRO A 777 3.52 2.10 0.41
C PRO A 777 3.02 3.47 -0.08
N LEU A 778 2.11 3.45 -1.05
CA LEU A 778 1.24 4.58 -1.35
C LEU A 778 -0.06 4.39 -0.57
N VAL A 779 -0.37 5.31 0.35
CA VAL A 779 -1.55 5.19 1.24
C VAL A 779 -2.64 6.23 0.95
N ILE A 780 -2.25 7.32 0.28
CA ILE A 780 -3.14 8.43 -0.11
C ILE A 780 -2.77 8.83 -1.54
N ASN A 781 -3.76 8.81 -2.42
CA ASN A 781 -3.55 9.23 -3.81
C ASN A 781 -3.08 10.68 -3.94
N GLY A 782 -2.00 10.87 -4.70
CA GLY A 782 -1.34 12.16 -4.89
C GLY A 782 -0.52 12.67 -3.72
N ALA A 783 -0.41 11.91 -2.62
CA ALA A 783 0.49 12.23 -1.51
C ALA A 783 1.87 11.55 -1.69
N PRO A 784 2.93 12.08 -1.07
CA PRO A 784 4.22 11.39 -1.03
C PRO A 784 4.10 9.99 -0.42
N PRO A 785 4.86 8.99 -0.92
CA PRO A 785 4.89 7.63 -0.37
C PRO A 785 5.19 7.59 1.13
N ALA A 786 4.59 6.65 1.84
CA ALA A 786 4.65 6.50 3.29
C ALA A 786 5.98 5.88 3.74
N TRP A 787 7.04 6.70 3.78
CA TRP A 787 8.38 6.27 4.20
C TRP A 787 8.45 5.68 5.61
N ASN A 788 7.47 5.95 6.47
CA ASN A 788 7.37 5.37 7.81
C ASN A 788 6.89 3.90 7.80
N LEU A 789 6.32 3.42 6.69
CA LEU A 789 5.74 2.08 6.54
C LEU A 789 6.57 1.17 5.61
N ILE A 790 7.78 1.59 5.25
CA ILE A 790 8.64 0.87 4.30
C ILE A 790 9.01 -0.53 4.78
N ARG A 791 9.34 -1.39 3.81
CA ARG A 791 10.05 -2.64 4.07
C ARG A 791 11.17 -2.86 3.05
N PRO A 792 12.32 -3.40 3.46
CA PRO A 792 13.36 -3.76 2.52
C PRO A 792 12.94 -5.02 1.75
N VAL A 793 13.26 -5.04 0.46
CA VAL A 793 13.04 -6.19 -0.44
C VAL A 793 14.33 -7.02 -0.50
N SER A 794 15.41 -6.41 -0.98
CA SER A 794 16.67 -7.11 -1.23
C SER A 794 17.83 -6.14 -1.35
N SER A 795 19.02 -6.54 -0.89
CA SER A 795 20.25 -5.77 -1.12
C SER A 795 21.03 -6.33 -2.31
N HIS A 796 21.52 -5.45 -3.17
CA HIS A 796 22.28 -5.77 -4.37
C HIS A 796 23.56 -4.94 -4.43
N GLY A 797 24.60 -5.48 -5.07
CA GLY A 797 25.85 -4.78 -5.37
C GLY A 797 25.90 -4.35 -6.83
N LYS A 798 24.79 -3.86 -7.38
CA LYS A 798 24.63 -3.61 -8.83
C LYS A 798 24.54 -2.13 -9.19
N ARG A 799 25.04 -1.77 -10.36
CA ARG A 799 25.07 -0.42 -10.91
C ARG A 799 23.81 -0.13 -11.75
N ILE A 800 22.65 -0.17 -11.10
CA ILE A 800 21.35 0.03 -11.74
C ILE A 800 21.07 1.54 -11.85
N SER A 801 21.02 2.07 -13.08
CA SER A 801 20.88 3.52 -13.34
C SER A 801 19.42 3.99 -13.35
N ASP A 802 18.54 3.22 -13.97
CA ASP A 802 17.09 3.45 -14.01
C ASP A 802 16.36 2.10 -14.19
N TYR A 803 15.07 2.08 -13.91
CA TYR A 803 14.21 0.90 -14.02
C TYR A 803 12.77 1.30 -14.27
N CYS A 804 11.97 0.45 -14.88
CA CYS A 804 10.52 0.65 -15.06
C CYS A 804 9.80 -0.68 -15.29
N SER A 805 8.47 -0.65 -15.35
CA SER A 805 7.70 -1.78 -15.89
C SER A 805 7.27 -1.53 -17.33
N TRP A 806 7.35 -2.59 -18.14
CA TRP A 806 6.98 -2.58 -19.55
C TRP A 806 6.61 -3.99 -20.02
N ASN A 807 5.36 -4.17 -20.47
CA ASN A 807 4.80 -5.39 -21.06
C ASN A 807 4.80 -6.63 -20.17
N GLY A 808 4.48 -6.53 -18.88
CA GLY A 808 4.58 -7.67 -17.98
C GLY A 808 5.85 -7.70 -17.12
N LEU A 809 6.85 -6.93 -17.54
CA LEU A 809 8.24 -7.12 -17.14
C LEU A 809 8.81 -5.91 -16.41
N LEU A 810 9.57 -6.17 -15.36
CA LEU A 810 10.54 -5.24 -14.81
C LEU A 810 11.71 -5.11 -15.77
N VAL A 811 12.09 -3.88 -16.07
CA VAL A 811 13.24 -3.52 -16.91
C VAL A 811 14.27 -2.83 -16.04
N LEU A 812 15.53 -3.27 -16.13
CA LEU A 812 16.67 -2.66 -15.43
C LEU A 812 17.71 -2.17 -16.43
N ALA A 813 18.13 -0.91 -16.30
CA ALA A 813 19.28 -0.33 -17.00
C ALA A 813 20.55 -0.42 -16.13
N GLY A 814 21.72 -0.55 -16.75
CA GLY A 814 22.98 -0.86 -16.05
C GLY A 814 23.58 -2.23 -16.41
N VAL A 815 23.40 -2.68 -17.65
CA VAL A 815 23.95 -3.95 -18.16
C VAL A 815 25.46 -3.80 -18.42
N LYS A 816 26.25 -4.86 -18.21
CA LYS A 816 27.70 -4.85 -18.53
C LYS A 816 27.92 -4.63 -20.02
N GLN A 817 28.96 -3.88 -20.40
CA GLN A 817 29.24 -3.61 -21.81
C GLN A 817 29.50 -4.88 -22.64
N ASP A 818 30.12 -5.89 -22.01
CA ASP A 818 30.46 -7.20 -22.57
C ASP A 818 29.46 -8.31 -22.21
N ALA A 819 28.30 -7.97 -21.61
CA ALA A 819 27.27 -8.95 -21.31
C ALA A 819 26.82 -9.69 -22.58
N ALA A 820 26.76 -11.03 -22.49
CA ALA A 820 26.17 -11.85 -23.52
C ALA A 820 24.64 -11.69 -23.56
N THR A 821 24.06 -11.68 -24.76
CA THR A 821 22.61 -11.76 -24.93
C THR A 821 22.08 -13.07 -24.33
N SER A 822 20.98 -12.99 -23.60
CA SER A 822 20.31 -14.13 -22.96
C SER A 822 18.79 -13.95 -22.98
N GLU A 823 18.06 -14.82 -22.30
CA GLU A 823 16.61 -14.65 -22.06
C GLU A 823 16.32 -13.34 -21.32
N HIS A 824 17.19 -12.95 -20.37
CA HIS A 824 17.01 -11.76 -19.55
C HIS A 824 17.79 -10.55 -20.07
N VAL A 825 18.80 -10.71 -20.93
CA VAL A 825 19.66 -9.61 -21.41
C VAL A 825 19.48 -9.43 -22.91
N PHE A 826 19.00 -8.25 -23.31
CA PHE A 826 18.96 -7.84 -24.71
C PHE A 826 20.08 -6.83 -24.94
N ARG A 827 21.00 -7.16 -25.84
CA ARG A 827 22.20 -6.37 -26.14
C ARG A 827 22.31 -6.15 -27.64
N ASP A 828 22.62 -4.91 -28.03
CA ASP A 828 23.04 -4.57 -29.38
C ASP A 828 24.43 -3.92 -29.35
N SER A 829 25.42 -4.65 -29.85
CA SER A 829 26.81 -4.17 -29.90
C SER A 829 27.01 -3.01 -30.88
N ALA A 830 26.15 -2.85 -31.90
CA ALA A 830 26.30 -1.79 -32.89
C ALA A 830 25.87 -0.42 -32.33
N SER A 831 24.71 -0.35 -31.67
CA SER A 831 24.28 0.86 -30.96
C SER A 831 25.00 1.06 -29.62
N GLY A 832 25.56 -0.01 -29.05
CA GLY A 832 26.11 0.00 -27.70
C GLY A 832 25.04 -0.04 -26.60
N MET A 833 23.77 -0.32 -26.92
CA MET A 833 22.67 -0.41 -25.95
C MET A 833 22.43 -1.80 -25.36
N GLY A 834 21.90 -1.84 -24.14
CA GLY A 834 21.58 -3.09 -23.45
C GLY A 834 20.61 -2.87 -22.29
N LEU A 835 19.69 -3.81 -22.10
CA LEU A 835 18.70 -3.82 -21.02
C LEU A 835 18.54 -5.23 -20.44
N TRP A 836 18.24 -5.29 -19.14
CA TRP A 836 17.85 -6.52 -18.46
C TRP A 836 16.33 -6.55 -18.24
N PHE A 837 15.71 -7.72 -18.39
CA PHE A 837 14.27 -7.95 -18.23
C PHE A 837 13.98 -9.11 -17.28
N GLY A 838 12.96 -8.97 -16.43
CA GLY A 838 12.47 -10.03 -15.55
C GLY A 838 11.10 -9.70 -14.96
N GLY A 839 10.68 -10.42 -13.93
CA GLY A 839 9.50 -10.10 -13.14
C GLY A 839 9.83 -9.19 -11.97
N VAL A 840 8.86 -8.42 -11.47
CA VAL A 840 9.08 -7.58 -10.27
C VAL A 840 9.50 -8.42 -9.05
N ASP A 841 8.94 -9.62 -8.91
CA ASP A 841 9.30 -10.55 -7.83
C ASP A 841 10.68 -11.21 -8.01
N ASP A 842 11.35 -11.04 -9.15
CA ASP A 842 12.76 -11.43 -9.26
C ASP A 842 13.64 -10.56 -8.35
N LEU A 843 13.21 -9.37 -7.95
CA LEU A 843 13.97 -8.54 -7.01
C LEU A 843 14.31 -9.29 -5.71
N TRP A 844 13.42 -10.16 -5.22
CA TRP A 844 13.67 -11.00 -4.04
C TRP A 844 14.87 -11.96 -4.21
N LYS A 845 15.24 -12.26 -5.45
CA LYS A 845 16.32 -13.19 -5.81
C LYS A 845 17.71 -12.56 -5.74
N PHE A 846 17.82 -11.24 -5.55
CA PHE A 846 19.08 -10.60 -5.14
C PHE A 846 19.52 -11.06 -3.73
N GLY A 847 18.60 -11.66 -2.96
CA GLY A 847 18.81 -12.21 -1.64
C GLY A 847 18.31 -11.29 -0.53
N LYS A 848 18.45 -11.77 0.71
CA LYS A 848 18.00 -11.06 1.91
C LYS A 848 18.68 -9.68 2.04
N PRO A 849 17.96 -8.68 2.55
CA PRO A 849 18.52 -7.36 2.76
C PRO A 849 19.59 -7.40 3.87
N VAL A 850 20.67 -6.65 3.64
CA VAL A 850 21.81 -6.49 4.55
C VAL A 850 22.23 -5.03 4.57
N GLY A 851 23.01 -4.61 5.56
CA GLY A 851 23.53 -3.25 5.59
C GLY A 851 24.12 -2.88 6.93
N HIS A 852 24.70 -1.69 7.00
CA HIS A 852 25.28 -1.17 8.23
C HIS A 852 24.92 0.31 8.37
N GLY A 853 24.81 0.79 9.59
CA GLY A 853 24.51 2.20 9.84
C GLY A 853 23.86 2.40 11.18
N GLY A 854 23.38 3.60 11.48
CA GLY A 854 22.62 3.78 12.71
C GLY A 854 22.13 5.19 12.91
N PRO A 855 21.42 5.43 14.03
CA PRO A 855 20.95 6.77 14.36
C PRO A 855 22.07 7.74 14.70
N TRP A 856 23.19 7.26 15.25
CA TRP A 856 24.29 8.12 15.75
C TRP A 856 25.66 7.59 15.35
N LYS A 857 26.49 8.49 14.84
CA LYS A 857 27.93 8.30 14.65
C LYS A 857 28.62 9.57 15.11
N ASN A 858 29.32 9.50 16.25
CA ASN A 858 29.96 10.66 16.88
C ASN A 858 29.01 11.87 16.99
N THR A 859 27.76 11.63 17.35
CA THR A 859 26.69 12.63 17.32
C THR A 859 26.52 13.28 18.68
N ASP A 860 26.36 14.60 18.74
CA ASP A 860 25.97 15.30 19.96
C ASP A 860 24.51 14.97 20.30
N VAL A 861 24.30 14.29 21.43
CA VAL A 861 23.00 13.85 21.91
C VAL A 861 22.62 14.58 23.19
N ARG A 862 21.32 14.67 23.44
CA ARG A 862 20.77 15.25 24.67
C ARG A 862 20.09 14.19 25.51
N ALA A 863 20.25 14.28 26.82
CA ALA A 863 19.58 13.46 27.81
C ALA A 863 18.07 13.42 27.58
N GLY A 864 17.50 12.22 27.56
CA GLY A 864 16.07 11.97 27.37
C GLY A 864 15.52 12.34 25.99
N LYS A 865 16.38 12.69 25.01
CA LYS A 865 15.93 12.95 23.64
C LYS A 865 16.18 11.73 22.75
N PRO A 866 15.12 11.14 22.17
CA PRO A 866 15.29 10.03 21.25
C PRO A 866 15.99 10.47 19.97
N SER A 867 16.76 9.54 19.39
CA SER A 867 17.29 9.66 18.05
C SER A 867 16.19 9.67 16.98
N ASP A 868 16.60 9.99 15.74
CA ASP A 868 15.81 9.64 14.55
C ASP A 868 15.56 8.12 14.50
N ALA A 869 14.50 7.71 13.83
CA ALA A 869 14.16 6.30 13.62
C ALA A 869 15.12 5.64 12.63
N TYR A 870 15.63 4.45 12.96
CA TYR A 870 16.49 3.63 12.10
C TYR A 870 15.79 2.32 11.74
N LEU A 871 15.74 1.98 10.45
CA LEU A 871 14.96 0.85 9.94
C LEU A 871 15.45 -0.45 10.59
N MET A 872 14.53 -1.27 11.10
CA MET A 872 14.86 -2.54 11.75
C MET A 872 14.18 -3.75 11.10
N ARG A 873 13.02 -3.55 10.48
CA ARG A 873 12.23 -4.59 9.81
C ARG A 873 12.99 -5.24 8.66
N GLY A 874 12.78 -6.54 8.48
CA GLY A 874 13.20 -7.29 7.29
C GLY A 874 14.63 -7.81 7.29
N TYR A 875 15.47 -7.37 8.24
CA TYR A 875 16.82 -7.90 8.45
C TYR A 875 16.79 -9.10 9.39
N ASP A 876 17.61 -10.12 9.13
CA ASP A 876 17.55 -11.38 9.88
C ASP A 876 18.40 -11.27 11.17
N LYS A 877 19.71 -10.98 11.06
CA LYS A 877 20.62 -10.81 12.20
C LYS A 877 20.92 -9.34 12.46
N LYS A 878 20.96 -8.95 13.73
CA LYS A 878 21.11 -7.55 14.15
C LYS A 878 22.07 -7.44 15.31
N VAL A 879 23.05 -6.55 15.17
CA VAL A 879 24.05 -6.26 16.21
C VAL A 879 24.12 -4.76 16.40
N LEU A 880 23.85 -4.26 17.61
CA LEU A 880 24.02 -2.87 18.00
C LEU A 880 25.36 -2.68 18.70
N THR A 881 26.09 -1.64 18.30
CA THR A 881 27.35 -1.21 18.89
C THR A 881 27.21 0.21 19.43
N LEU A 882 27.49 0.41 20.71
CA LEU A 882 27.33 1.67 21.44
C LEU A 882 28.66 2.16 22.02
N SER A 883 28.90 3.48 21.97
CA SER A 883 29.98 4.16 22.68
C SER A 883 29.65 5.63 22.95
N HIS A 884 30.36 6.28 23.88
CA HIS A 884 30.21 7.71 24.20
C HIS A 884 31.53 8.38 24.59
N ALA A 885 31.53 9.71 24.63
CA ALA A 885 32.67 10.54 25.05
C ALA A 885 32.59 11.05 26.50
N ASP A 886 31.47 10.81 27.21
CA ASP A 886 31.32 11.21 28.62
C ASP A 886 32.41 10.62 29.55
N THR A 887 32.67 11.35 30.65
CA THR A 887 33.59 10.97 31.73
C THR A 887 32.96 10.06 32.79
N THR A 888 31.64 9.84 32.72
CA THR A 888 30.88 8.93 33.56
C THR A 888 30.15 7.89 32.71
N PRO A 889 29.83 6.69 33.23
CA PRO A 889 29.06 5.70 32.48
C PRO A 889 27.70 6.28 32.04
N VAL A 890 27.32 6.03 30.79
CA VAL A 890 26.05 6.51 30.19
C VAL A 890 25.12 5.34 29.99
N THR A 891 23.86 5.47 30.41
CA THR A 891 22.82 4.48 30.08
C THR A 891 22.16 4.87 28.77
N MET A 892 22.13 3.94 27.83
CA MET A 892 21.43 4.08 26.57
C MET A 892 20.26 3.11 26.50
N THR A 893 19.06 3.64 26.30
CA THR A 893 17.82 2.88 26.15
C THR A 893 17.53 2.69 24.66
N VAL A 894 17.36 1.45 24.25
CA VAL A 894 16.88 1.09 22.91
C VAL A 894 15.36 0.99 22.96
N GLU A 895 14.70 1.74 22.09
CA GLU A 895 13.26 1.70 21.89
C GLU A 895 12.94 1.21 20.48
N VAL A 896 11.81 0.53 20.31
CA VAL A 896 11.34 0.07 18.99
C VAL A 896 9.92 0.53 18.70
N ASP A 897 9.66 0.84 17.44
CA ASP A 897 8.32 1.13 16.91
C ASP A 897 7.71 -0.15 16.35
N LEU A 898 6.51 -0.50 16.81
CA LEU A 898 5.87 -1.75 16.48
C LEU A 898 5.41 -1.80 15.03
N ASP A 899 4.79 -0.74 14.51
CA ASP A 899 4.08 -0.79 13.23
C ASP A 899 4.46 0.30 12.24
N GLY A 900 5.30 1.26 12.64
CA GLY A 900 5.75 2.37 11.79
C GLY A 900 4.97 3.67 12.02
N GLU A 901 4.05 3.66 12.97
CA GLU A 901 3.15 4.78 13.26
C GLU A 901 3.54 5.53 14.55
N GLY A 902 4.74 5.25 15.09
CA GLY A 902 5.30 5.91 16.26
C GLY A 902 4.85 5.32 17.60
N ARG A 903 4.56 4.01 17.66
CA ARG A 903 4.24 3.29 18.90
C ARG A 903 5.51 2.73 19.51
N TRP A 904 6.26 3.62 20.14
CA TRP A 904 7.56 3.31 20.72
C TRP A 904 7.42 2.63 22.07
N ILE A 905 8.15 1.53 22.25
CA ILE A 905 8.33 0.88 23.55
C ILE A 905 9.82 0.67 23.85
N PRO A 906 10.25 0.76 25.12
CA PRO A 906 11.60 0.38 25.52
C PRO A 906 11.77 -1.14 25.46
N VAL A 907 12.89 -1.62 24.93
CA VAL A 907 13.17 -3.08 24.85
C VAL A 907 14.49 -3.47 25.49
N LYS A 908 15.41 -2.52 25.68
CA LYS A 908 16.70 -2.79 26.29
C LYS A 908 17.33 -1.53 26.87
N GLU A 909 17.79 -1.62 28.11
CA GLU A 909 18.73 -0.65 28.68
C GLU A 909 20.15 -1.23 28.67
N LEU A 910 21.12 -0.42 28.24
CA LEU A 910 22.52 -0.80 28.15
C LEU A 910 23.37 0.27 28.82
N VAL A 911 24.05 -0.09 29.90
CA VAL A 911 25.05 0.77 30.55
C VAL A 911 26.34 0.67 29.76
N VAL A 912 26.81 1.79 29.23
CA VAL A 912 28.06 1.89 28.47
C VAL A 912 29.13 2.47 29.39
N PRO A 913 30.21 1.73 29.71
CA PRO A 913 31.29 2.25 30.54
C PRO A 913 32.15 3.29 29.80
N VAL A 914 32.77 4.19 30.57
CA VAL A 914 33.69 5.22 30.07
C VAL A 914 34.79 4.61 29.20
N GLY A 915 35.01 5.19 28.01
CA GLY A 915 36.08 4.79 27.09
C GLY A 915 35.91 3.37 26.50
N SER A 916 34.74 2.75 26.67
CA SER A 916 34.46 1.39 26.21
C SER A 916 33.40 1.36 25.11
N THR A 917 33.37 0.25 24.37
CA THR A 917 32.32 -0.06 23.40
C THR A 917 31.50 -1.24 23.89
N VAL A 918 30.17 -1.10 23.90
CA VAL A 918 29.24 -2.19 24.21
C VAL A 918 28.66 -2.75 22.92
N ARG A 919 28.70 -4.07 22.75
CA ARG A 919 28.08 -4.80 21.63
C ARG A 919 26.89 -5.60 22.16
N HIS A 920 25.72 -5.41 21.57
CA HIS A 920 24.50 -6.15 21.87
C HIS A 920 24.02 -6.88 20.61
N GLU A 921 23.84 -8.19 20.74
CA GLU A 921 23.28 -9.02 19.67
C GLU A 921 21.81 -9.32 20.00
N PHE A 922 20.92 -8.96 19.07
CA PHE A 922 19.50 -9.25 19.24
C PHE A 922 19.25 -10.74 18.98
N PRO A 923 18.28 -11.37 19.69
CA PRO A 923 17.88 -12.73 19.39
C PRO A 923 17.49 -12.91 17.92
N VAL A 924 17.80 -14.08 17.36
CA VAL A 924 17.31 -14.45 16.02
C VAL A 924 15.79 -14.40 16.02
N GLY A 925 15.20 -13.78 15.00
CA GLY A 925 13.75 -13.59 14.90
C GLY A 925 13.20 -12.34 15.58
N PHE A 926 13.99 -11.63 16.41
CA PHE A 926 13.58 -10.35 16.96
C PHE A 926 13.38 -9.33 15.83
N SER A 927 12.20 -8.74 15.73
CA SER A 927 11.89 -7.76 14.68
C SER A 927 10.86 -6.75 15.13
N ALA A 928 11.04 -5.51 14.69
CA ALA A 928 10.13 -4.38 14.87
C ALA A 928 10.19 -3.53 13.59
N CYS A 929 9.34 -2.49 13.46
CA CYS A 929 9.39 -1.60 12.30
C CYS A 929 10.67 -0.76 12.31
N TRP A 930 10.86 0.01 13.37
CA TRP A 930 11.99 0.94 13.55
C TRP A 930 12.63 0.75 14.93
N ALA A 931 13.90 1.14 15.05
CA ALA A 931 14.59 1.28 16.33
C ALA A 931 15.05 2.74 16.52
N ARG A 932 15.19 3.16 17.77
CA ARG A 932 15.84 4.43 18.14
C ARG A 932 16.55 4.27 19.48
N VAL A 933 17.45 5.21 19.79
CA VAL A 933 18.22 5.19 21.05
C VAL A 933 17.97 6.49 21.82
N VAL A 934 17.90 6.38 23.15
CA VAL A 934 17.78 7.50 24.09
C VAL A 934 18.97 7.43 25.06
N SER A 935 19.71 8.52 25.20
CA SER A 935 20.77 8.66 26.20
C SER A 935 20.20 9.25 27.49
N ASP A 936 20.66 8.80 28.65
CA ASP A 936 20.35 9.44 29.94
C ASP A 936 21.17 10.72 30.18
N SER A 937 22.18 10.98 29.35
CA SER A 937 23.17 12.05 29.52
C SER A 937 23.39 12.86 28.23
N ASP A 938 23.67 14.16 28.38
CA ASP A 938 24.16 15.01 27.29
C ASP A 938 25.61 14.62 26.97
N THR A 939 25.88 14.10 25.77
CA THR A 939 27.23 13.62 25.41
C THR A 939 27.40 13.53 23.89
N THR A 940 28.60 13.22 23.41
CA THR A 940 28.81 12.75 22.04
C THR A 940 28.75 11.23 22.03
N ALA A 941 27.83 10.64 21.26
CA ALA A 941 27.54 9.20 21.28
C ALA A 941 27.59 8.57 19.88
N THR A 942 27.81 7.26 19.85
CA THR A 942 27.68 6.41 18.66
C THR A 942 26.72 5.27 18.97
N ALA A 943 25.80 5.01 18.04
CA ALA A 943 24.88 3.88 18.06
C ALA A 943 24.75 3.36 16.62
N MET A 944 25.45 2.26 16.33
CA MET A 944 25.57 1.68 14.99
C MET A 944 25.12 0.22 14.99
N PHE A 945 24.28 -0.12 14.04
CA PHE A 945 23.80 -1.45 13.74
C PHE A 945 24.58 -2.07 12.57
N ASP A 946 24.79 -3.38 12.67
CA ASP A 946 25.28 -4.27 11.59
C ASP A 946 24.18 -5.31 11.35
N TYR A 947 23.65 -5.34 10.13
CA TYR A 947 22.58 -6.22 9.68
C TYR A 947 23.11 -7.22 8.64
N ARG A 948 22.82 -8.51 8.87
CA ARG A 948 23.33 -9.63 8.07
C ARG A 948 22.27 -10.67 7.75
#